data_AF-A0A1H6Q8R7-F1
#
_entry.id   AF-A0A1H6Q8R7-F1
#
_cell.length_a   1.000
_cell.length_b   1.000
_cell.length_c   1.000
_cell.angle_alpha   90.00
_cell.angle_beta   90.00
_cell.angle_gamma   90.00
#
_symmetry.space_group_name_H-M   'P 1'
#
loop_
_entity.id
_entity.type
_entity.pdbx_description
1 polymer ?
#
loop_
_entity_poly.entity_id
_entity_poly.type
_entity_poly.pdbx_seq_one_letter_code
_entity_poly.pdbx_strand_id
1 'polypeptide(L)'
;MDTRSTWSITNPTPPGAAPAQSDPTPDRTAPARIALVGVHGFGAHHLRNLERLGAEGTVDLVAVADPNPPAAGALPDTTAVHANLDQLLAGNHHADVIIVATPIQTHAPLALSVLAAEAHLYLEKPPVASMKDFLRLQEAAGAAGRSVQVGFQSLGSHALAALAKLANGEAADELPTIGTLKGISATGRWVRDRAYYKRSRWAGKRSLDGVDVVDGVATNPLAHAIATALRIAGARHAEDLASVETDLYRANDIEADDTSVIRLRTINGLPITCALTLCATEPVEPYVTLHGTEGTAVFHYTEDRVTVATEDGETTHTFGRDDLTENLLQHLSGGTPLLSPLDHSGAFMRVLEAVRTAEAPALIPTECVEWVGTGDQAHAVIPHIEDILERATRAHATFSELGLPWALPNTTGTEALFSPEPGLDYPATTLRSGSKLETNLSPRPYLHPVSTPAGVVVTDHLASDHVWHLGAGFALQDVNGSNFWGGRSYRRTAGKYLDLKDHGRIEVAGITREEGRTTLDLEWFGADGSLVLQERRTFTRTVSSARTWRLDIQTRLTAVVDVTLGSPGSHGAAGSGYGGFFWRLPVNGSPRVFSSTAEGEPAVHGSVSPWLAWTGEFDGGTATLVFGSPSESEDPWFVRCSGYPAVGSALAWDAAVELAAETSLTRSNTVWISDGTLDPKEIEELVAGR
;
A
#
# COMPACT_ATOMS: atom_id res chain seq x y z
N MET A 1 -23.45 -51.43 -30.23
CA MET A 1 -24.37 -52.39 -29.57
C MET A 1 -24.01 -52.35 -28.10
N ASP A 2 -24.57 -51.42 -27.33
CA ASP A 2 -25.95 -51.44 -26.75
C ASP A 2 -26.06 -52.45 -25.60
N THR A 3 -26.68 -52.20 -24.44
CA THR A 3 -27.43 -51.06 -23.90
C THR A 3 -27.71 -51.34 -22.40
N ARG A 4 -27.80 -50.25 -21.62
CA ARG A 4 -28.72 -49.94 -20.48
C ARG A 4 -29.30 -51.07 -19.60
N SER A 5 -29.25 -50.88 -18.29
CA SER A 5 -30.47 -50.74 -17.45
C SER A 5 -30.19 -50.16 -16.05
N THR A 6 -31.14 -49.33 -15.60
CA THR A 6 -31.24 -48.51 -14.37
C THR A 6 -31.71 -49.29 -13.15
N TRP A 7 -31.26 -48.94 -11.94
CA TRP A 7 -32.04 -49.09 -10.70
C TRP A 7 -31.79 -47.93 -9.72
N SER A 8 -32.91 -47.38 -9.22
CA SER A 8 -33.03 -46.31 -8.22
C SER A 8 -33.09 -46.92 -6.82
N ILE A 9 -32.49 -46.24 -5.82
CA ILE A 9 -32.65 -46.57 -4.39
C ILE A 9 -32.99 -45.28 -3.64
N THR A 10 -34.18 -45.27 -3.07
CA THR A 10 -34.72 -44.31 -2.10
C THR A 10 -34.08 -44.49 -0.72
N ASN A 11 -33.65 -43.40 -0.09
CA ASN A 11 -33.25 -43.36 1.32
C ASN A 11 -34.37 -42.80 2.22
N PRO A 12 -34.53 -43.32 3.45
CA PRO A 12 -35.67 -43.02 4.34
C PRO A 12 -35.50 -41.73 5.15
N THR A 13 -36.63 -41.09 5.44
CA THR A 13 -36.80 -39.89 6.28
C THR A 13 -36.63 -40.22 7.79
N PRO A 14 -35.89 -39.42 8.59
CA PRO A 14 -35.90 -39.52 10.04
C PRO A 14 -37.11 -38.80 10.67
N PRO A 15 -37.53 -39.19 11.89
CA PRO A 15 -38.76 -38.69 12.53
C PRO A 15 -38.62 -37.25 13.04
N GLY A 16 -39.72 -36.50 12.93
CA GLY A 16 -39.80 -35.08 13.29
C GLY A 16 -39.48 -34.79 14.75
N ALA A 17 -38.55 -33.85 14.96
CA ALA A 17 -38.35 -33.19 16.23
C ALA A 17 -39.48 -32.16 16.43
N ALA A 18 -40.14 -32.20 17.59
CA ALA A 18 -41.09 -31.19 18.01
C ALA A 18 -40.38 -29.82 18.13
N PRO A 19 -41.04 -28.71 17.80
CA PRO A 19 -40.43 -27.39 17.96
C PRO A 19 -40.16 -27.14 19.45
N ALA A 20 -38.91 -26.83 19.77
CA ALA A 20 -38.55 -26.26 21.06
C ALA A 20 -39.40 -25.00 21.25
N GLN A 21 -40.13 -24.93 22.36
CA GLN A 21 -40.82 -23.71 22.76
C GLN A 21 -39.77 -22.62 22.93
N SER A 22 -39.86 -21.59 22.09
CA SER A 22 -39.11 -20.35 22.26
C SER A 22 -39.52 -19.74 23.59
N ASP A 23 -38.59 -19.62 24.53
CA ASP A 23 -38.78 -18.72 25.66
C ASP A 23 -39.09 -17.31 25.12
N PRO A 24 -40.10 -16.60 25.66
CA PRO A 24 -40.43 -15.27 25.20
C PRO A 24 -39.24 -14.34 25.46
N THR A 25 -38.80 -13.65 24.41
CA THR A 25 -37.86 -12.52 24.49
C THR A 25 -38.37 -11.49 25.50
N PRO A 26 -37.56 -11.05 26.49
CA PRO A 26 -37.97 -9.97 27.37
C PRO A 26 -38.03 -8.67 26.57
N ASP A 27 -39.25 -8.19 26.34
CA ASP A 27 -39.54 -6.85 25.85
C ASP A 27 -38.98 -5.84 26.86
N ARG A 28 -37.74 -5.39 26.67
CA ARG A 28 -37.10 -4.40 27.54
C ARG A 28 -37.72 -3.03 27.28
N THR A 29 -38.81 -2.76 27.96
CA THR A 29 -39.43 -1.43 28.10
C THR A 29 -38.63 -0.48 29.02
N ALA A 30 -37.58 -0.97 29.68
CA ALA A 30 -36.74 -0.19 30.60
C ALA A 30 -35.40 0.25 29.96
N PRO A 31 -34.93 1.49 30.22
CA PRO A 31 -33.66 2.00 29.71
C PRO A 31 -32.47 1.09 30.04
N ALA A 32 -31.50 0.99 29.13
CA ALA A 32 -30.24 0.29 29.35
C ALA A 32 -29.38 0.99 30.41
N ARG A 33 -29.01 0.26 31.45
CA ARG A 33 -28.17 0.79 32.53
C ARG A 33 -26.72 0.75 32.07
N ILE A 34 -26.11 1.90 31.84
CA ILE A 34 -24.76 2.02 31.31
C ILE A 34 -23.84 2.60 32.38
N ALA A 35 -22.63 2.06 32.47
CA ALA A 35 -21.53 2.69 33.19
C ALA A 35 -20.38 3.06 32.25
N LEU A 36 -19.64 4.12 32.56
CA LEU A 36 -18.50 4.58 31.76
C LEU A 36 -17.22 4.67 32.61
N VAL A 37 -16.16 4.03 32.14
CA VAL A 37 -14.82 4.08 32.73
C VAL A 37 -13.90 4.89 31.80
N GLY A 38 -13.36 5.99 32.31
CA GLY A 38 -12.64 6.99 31.51
C GLY A 38 -13.62 8.00 30.91
N VAL A 39 -13.71 9.19 31.49
CA VAL A 39 -14.69 10.23 31.11
C VAL A 39 -14.08 11.39 30.31
N HIS A 40 -12.76 11.42 30.20
CA HIS A 40 -12.01 12.45 29.47
C HIS A 40 -11.58 11.96 28.08
N GLY A 41 -11.06 12.86 27.24
CA GLY A 41 -10.63 12.53 25.89
C GLY A 41 -11.79 11.95 25.07
N PHE A 42 -11.64 10.71 24.59
CA PHE A 42 -12.71 10.03 23.85
C PHE A 42 -13.90 9.64 24.73
N GLY A 43 -13.70 9.45 26.05
CA GLY A 43 -14.79 9.25 27.01
C GLY A 43 -15.81 10.39 27.01
N ALA A 44 -15.39 11.62 26.70
CA ALA A 44 -16.29 12.77 26.57
C ALA A 44 -17.21 12.66 25.35
N HIS A 45 -16.81 11.94 24.30
CA HIS A 45 -17.69 11.62 23.17
C HIS A 45 -18.76 10.61 23.58
N HIS A 46 -18.38 9.59 24.34
CA HIS A 46 -19.33 8.64 24.94
C HIS A 46 -20.32 9.34 25.86
N LEU A 47 -19.87 10.24 26.74
CA LEU A 47 -20.78 11.03 27.59
C LEU A 47 -21.83 11.80 26.78
N ARG A 48 -21.42 12.51 25.71
CA ARG A 48 -22.37 13.23 24.84
C ARG A 48 -23.36 12.29 24.16
N ASN A 49 -22.90 11.12 23.72
CA ASN A 49 -23.78 10.14 23.10
C ASN A 49 -24.76 9.53 24.11
N LEU A 50 -24.29 9.21 25.32
CA LEU A 50 -25.11 8.68 26.41
C LEU A 50 -26.12 9.72 26.91
N GLU A 51 -25.77 11.01 26.92
CA GLU A 51 -26.70 12.10 27.21
C GLU A 51 -27.83 12.16 26.18
N ARG A 52 -27.49 12.09 24.88
CA ARG A 52 -28.48 12.01 23.79
C ARG A 52 -29.40 10.80 23.96
N LEU A 53 -28.83 9.60 24.14
CA LEU A 53 -29.59 8.36 24.31
C LEU A 53 -30.43 8.35 25.60
N GLY A 54 -29.96 9.02 26.64
CA GLY A 54 -30.71 9.22 27.88
C GLY A 54 -31.90 10.16 27.71
N ALA A 55 -31.75 11.24 26.94
CA ALA A 55 -32.85 12.12 26.57
C ALA A 55 -33.93 11.42 25.73
N GLU A 56 -33.54 10.40 24.95
CA GLU A 56 -34.44 9.52 24.19
C GLU A 56 -35.10 8.43 25.05
N GLY A 57 -34.68 8.26 26.31
CA GLY A 57 -35.18 7.23 27.23
C GLY A 57 -34.62 5.82 26.95
N THR A 58 -33.60 5.70 26.10
CA THR A 58 -32.99 4.42 25.71
C THR A 58 -31.94 3.96 26.72
N VAL A 59 -31.30 4.90 27.41
CA VAL A 59 -30.17 4.67 28.33
C VAL A 59 -30.37 5.39 29.66
N ASP A 60 -29.88 4.78 30.74
CA ASP A 60 -29.67 5.40 32.05
C ASP A 60 -28.17 5.30 32.42
N LEU A 61 -27.50 6.44 32.59
CA LEU A 61 -26.09 6.49 33.00
C LEU A 61 -26.01 6.33 34.52
N VAL A 62 -25.83 5.09 34.98
CA VAL A 62 -25.90 4.75 36.41
C VAL A 62 -24.62 5.07 37.18
N ALA A 63 -23.46 5.00 36.53
CA ALA A 63 -22.18 5.30 37.17
C ALA A 63 -21.08 5.68 36.19
N VAL A 64 -20.12 6.46 36.67
CA VAL A 64 -18.85 6.71 35.99
C VAL A 64 -17.66 6.40 36.90
N ALA A 65 -16.52 6.07 36.31
CA ALA A 65 -15.26 5.90 37.02
C ALA A 65 -14.11 6.60 36.29
N ASP A 66 -13.42 7.50 36.99
CA ASP A 66 -12.20 8.14 36.49
C ASP A 66 -11.31 8.59 37.66
N PRO A 67 -9.98 8.37 37.62
CA PRO A 67 -9.07 8.90 38.64
C PRO A 67 -9.12 10.43 38.76
N ASN A 68 -9.50 11.13 37.68
CA ASN A 68 -9.81 12.54 37.66
C ASN A 68 -11.32 12.73 37.48
N PRO A 69 -12.08 12.99 38.56
CA PRO A 69 -13.53 13.04 38.48
C PRO A 69 -14.03 14.12 37.50
N PRO A 70 -15.21 13.93 36.89
CA PRO A 70 -15.84 14.95 36.05
C PRO A 70 -16.12 16.23 36.85
N ALA A 71 -16.27 17.35 36.15
CA ALA A 71 -16.63 18.61 36.80
C ALA A 71 -17.98 18.49 37.53
N ALA A 72 -18.13 19.18 38.66
CA ALA A 72 -19.38 19.19 39.42
C ALA A 72 -20.55 19.66 38.53
N GLY A 73 -21.65 18.90 38.53
CA GLY A 73 -22.84 19.18 37.70
C GLY A 73 -22.69 18.81 36.21
N ALA A 74 -21.59 18.20 35.79
CA ALA A 74 -21.41 17.75 34.40
C ALA A 74 -22.18 16.46 34.07
N LEU A 75 -22.75 15.79 35.07
CA LEU A 75 -23.49 14.54 34.94
C LEU A 75 -24.86 14.67 35.64
N PRO A 76 -25.83 13.83 35.29
CA PRO A 76 -27.09 13.73 36.04
C PRO A 76 -26.84 13.48 37.53
N ASP A 77 -27.66 14.07 38.40
CA ASP A 77 -27.56 13.91 39.87
C ASP A 77 -27.70 12.45 40.33
N THR A 78 -28.30 11.60 39.49
CA THR A 78 -28.50 10.17 39.73
C THR A 78 -27.28 9.32 39.38
N THR A 79 -26.29 9.88 38.68
CA THR A 79 -25.09 9.15 38.25
C THR A 79 -24.05 9.10 39.37
N ALA A 80 -23.70 7.89 39.83
CA ALA A 80 -22.66 7.71 40.83
C ALA A 80 -21.27 7.97 40.24
N VAL A 81 -20.38 8.64 40.99
CA VAL A 81 -19.01 8.94 40.55
C VAL A 81 -18.01 8.18 41.42
N HIS A 82 -17.15 7.39 40.78
CA HIS A 82 -16.11 6.57 41.44
C HIS A 82 -14.72 6.95 40.96
N ALA A 83 -13.69 6.65 41.76
CA ALA A 83 -12.31 6.91 41.38
C ALA A 83 -11.73 5.84 40.44
N ASN A 84 -12.31 4.64 40.42
CA ASN A 84 -11.84 3.51 39.60
C ASN A 84 -12.94 2.46 39.40
N LEU A 85 -12.67 1.48 38.51
CA LEU A 85 -13.62 0.41 38.17
C LEU A 85 -13.96 -0.48 39.37
N ASP A 86 -13.01 -0.81 40.25
CA ASP A 86 -13.28 -1.69 41.39
C ASP A 86 -14.33 -1.09 42.34
N GLN A 87 -14.24 0.22 42.60
CA GLN A 87 -15.24 0.96 43.38
C GLN A 87 -16.60 1.02 42.68
N LEU A 88 -16.58 1.22 41.35
CA LEU A 88 -17.80 1.21 40.54
C LEU A 88 -18.50 -0.15 40.63
N LEU A 89 -17.77 -1.25 40.44
CA LEU A 89 -18.32 -2.61 40.54
C LEU A 89 -18.85 -2.93 41.95
N ALA A 90 -18.20 -2.42 43.00
CA ALA A 90 -18.63 -2.59 44.38
C ALA A 90 -19.91 -1.80 44.74
N GLY A 91 -20.27 -0.77 43.98
CA GLY A 91 -21.35 0.16 44.31
C GLY A 91 -22.78 -0.32 44.03
N ASN A 92 -22.96 -1.58 43.63
CA ASN A 92 -24.26 -2.22 43.35
C ASN A 92 -25.15 -1.45 42.33
N HIS A 93 -24.54 -0.89 41.29
CA HIS A 93 -25.24 -0.11 40.26
C HIS A 93 -25.93 -0.96 39.20
N HIS A 94 -25.68 -2.28 39.15
CA HIS A 94 -26.25 -3.21 38.17
C HIS A 94 -26.20 -2.68 36.72
N ALA A 95 -25.00 -2.39 36.21
CA ALA A 95 -24.84 -1.95 34.83
C ALA A 95 -25.03 -3.12 33.86
N ASP A 96 -25.87 -2.93 32.84
CA ASP A 96 -26.05 -3.89 31.73
C ASP A 96 -24.82 -3.89 30.81
N VAL A 97 -24.31 -2.69 30.52
CA VAL A 97 -23.12 -2.46 29.69
C VAL A 97 -22.15 -1.56 30.45
N ILE A 98 -20.87 -1.89 30.38
CA ILE A 98 -19.78 -1.00 30.82
C ILE A 98 -18.98 -0.59 29.59
N ILE A 99 -18.80 0.72 29.41
CA ILE A 99 -17.96 1.32 28.39
C ILE A 99 -16.57 1.60 29.00
N VAL A 100 -15.51 1.14 28.35
CA VAL A 100 -14.12 1.39 28.75
C VAL A 100 -13.45 2.25 27.68
N ALA A 101 -13.20 3.52 28.01
CA ALA A 101 -12.56 4.54 27.16
C ALA A 101 -11.30 5.10 27.86
N THR A 102 -10.36 4.21 28.18
CA THR A 102 -9.17 4.49 28.98
C THR A 102 -7.89 4.38 28.13
N PRO A 103 -6.70 4.72 28.66
CA PRO A 103 -5.45 4.42 27.96
C PRO A 103 -5.29 2.91 27.70
N ILE A 104 -4.84 2.55 26.50
CA ILE A 104 -4.82 1.15 26.00
C ILE A 104 -4.12 0.15 26.94
N GLN A 105 -3.06 0.55 27.64
CA GLN A 105 -2.34 -0.33 28.56
C GLN A 105 -3.19 -0.77 29.77
N THR A 106 -4.33 -0.12 30.00
CA THR A 106 -5.29 -0.48 31.04
C THR A 106 -6.46 -1.32 30.52
N HIS A 107 -6.62 -1.47 29.20
CA HIS A 107 -7.78 -2.15 28.62
C HIS A 107 -7.91 -3.61 29.08
N ALA A 108 -6.85 -4.40 28.97
CA ALA A 108 -6.90 -5.83 29.31
C ALA A 108 -7.35 -6.10 30.76
N PRO A 109 -6.71 -5.52 31.81
CA PRO A 109 -7.17 -5.75 33.18
C PRO A 109 -8.59 -5.22 33.43
N LEU A 110 -8.95 -4.05 32.90
CA LEU A 110 -10.29 -3.47 33.10
C LEU A 110 -11.38 -4.31 32.41
N ALA A 111 -11.15 -4.71 31.15
CA ALA A 111 -12.09 -5.52 30.37
C ALA A 111 -12.32 -6.89 31.02
N LEU A 112 -11.27 -7.54 31.53
CA LEU A 112 -11.40 -8.80 32.25
C LEU A 112 -12.22 -8.64 33.54
N SER A 113 -12.03 -7.54 34.29
CA SER A 113 -12.85 -7.25 35.48
C SER A 113 -14.32 -6.99 35.13
N VAL A 114 -14.59 -6.29 34.02
CA VAL A 114 -15.97 -6.06 33.53
C VAL A 114 -16.66 -7.40 33.21
N LEU A 115 -15.98 -8.28 32.48
CA LEU A 115 -16.53 -9.59 32.09
C LEU A 115 -16.71 -10.51 33.30
N ALA A 116 -15.80 -10.46 34.27
CA ALA A 116 -15.95 -11.20 35.53
C ALA A 116 -17.12 -10.71 36.39
N ALA A 117 -17.53 -9.44 36.23
CA ALA A 117 -18.75 -8.89 36.80
C ALA A 117 -20.01 -9.18 35.96
N GLU A 118 -19.87 -9.99 34.91
CA GLU A 118 -20.94 -10.41 34.00
C GLU A 118 -21.67 -9.24 33.31
N ALA A 119 -20.98 -8.14 33.04
CA ALA A 119 -21.54 -7.05 32.22
C ALA A 119 -21.13 -7.19 30.75
N HIS A 120 -21.97 -6.70 29.84
CA HIS A 120 -21.59 -6.52 28.45
C HIS A 120 -20.57 -5.38 28.33
N LEU A 121 -19.68 -5.46 27.34
CA LEU A 121 -18.55 -4.54 27.24
C LEU A 121 -18.58 -3.76 25.92
N TYR A 122 -18.44 -2.45 26.02
CA TYR A 122 -17.94 -1.61 24.93
C TYR A 122 -16.49 -1.25 25.23
N LEU A 123 -15.56 -1.69 24.40
CA LEU A 123 -14.13 -1.45 24.59
C LEU A 123 -13.58 -0.55 23.48
N GLU A 124 -13.03 0.60 23.85
CA GLU A 124 -12.40 1.48 22.86
C GLU A 124 -11.25 0.82 22.11
N LYS A 125 -10.96 1.35 20.92
CA LYS A 125 -9.88 0.84 20.07
C LYS A 125 -8.50 1.39 20.51
N PRO A 126 -7.43 0.63 20.22
CA PRO A 126 -7.41 -0.81 19.94
C PRO A 126 -7.96 -1.63 21.11
N PRO A 127 -8.47 -2.86 20.87
CA PRO A 127 -9.01 -3.69 21.93
C PRO A 127 -8.03 -3.83 23.10
N VAL A 128 -6.80 -4.25 22.82
CA VAL A 128 -5.73 -4.43 23.79
C VAL A 128 -4.36 -4.26 23.12
N ALA A 129 -3.30 -4.18 23.91
CA ALA A 129 -1.94 -3.91 23.42
C ALA A 129 -1.15 -5.15 22.99
N SER A 130 -1.70 -6.38 23.05
CA SER A 130 -1.00 -7.60 22.63
C SER A 130 -1.95 -8.69 22.14
N MET A 131 -1.49 -9.56 21.24
CA MET A 131 -2.27 -10.74 20.81
C MET A 131 -2.57 -11.68 21.99
N LYS A 132 -1.63 -11.80 22.94
CA LYS A 132 -1.81 -12.61 24.14
C LYS A 132 -3.01 -12.14 24.98
N ASP A 133 -3.12 -10.84 25.23
CA ASP A 133 -4.25 -10.30 26.00
C ASP A 133 -5.55 -10.35 25.19
N PHE A 134 -5.47 -10.29 23.87
CA PHE A 134 -6.66 -10.39 23.02
C PHE A 134 -7.28 -11.78 23.11
N LEU A 135 -6.46 -12.83 23.02
CA LEU A 135 -6.93 -14.22 23.19
C LEU A 135 -7.51 -14.46 24.58
N ARG A 136 -6.87 -13.92 25.64
CA ARG A 136 -7.40 -13.98 27.00
C ARG A 136 -8.74 -13.28 27.12
N LEU A 137 -8.91 -12.14 26.45
CA LEU A 137 -10.15 -11.38 26.46
C LEU A 137 -11.27 -12.14 25.71
N GLN A 138 -10.97 -12.77 24.57
CA GLN A 138 -11.93 -13.62 23.85
C GLN A 138 -12.39 -14.81 24.70
N GLU A 139 -11.45 -15.50 25.36
CA GLU A 139 -11.77 -16.61 26.26
C GLU A 139 -12.67 -16.15 27.41
N ALA A 140 -12.34 -15.03 28.05
CA ALA A 140 -13.14 -14.46 29.14
C ALA A 140 -14.55 -14.06 28.67
N ALA A 141 -14.66 -13.45 27.48
CA ALA A 141 -15.95 -13.04 26.91
C ALA A 141 -16.84 -14.26 26.62
N GLY A 142 -16.25 -15.30 26.02
CA GLY A 142 -16.93 -16.57 25.76
C GLY A 142 -17.36 -17.28 27.04
N ALA A 143 -16.48 -17.34 28.05
CA ALA A 143 -16.79 -17.97 29.34
C ALA A 143 -17.90 -17.25 30.12
N ALA A 144 -17.94 -15.91 30.06
CA ALA A 144 -18.98 -15.10 30.69
C ALA A 144 -20.29 -15.07 29.88
N GLY A 145 -20.29 -15.52 28.62
CA GLY A 145 -21.42 -15.38 27.71
C GLY A 145 -21.79 -13.92 27.43
N ARG A 146 -20.81 -13.01 27.45
CA ARG A 146 -21.04 -11.57 27.30
C ARG A 146 -20.48 -11.04 25.99
N SER A 147 -21.31 -10.25 25.31
CA SER A 147 -20.95 -9.55 24.07
C SER A 147 -19.92 -8.44 24.33
N VAL A 148 -18.95 -8.31 23.42
CA VAL A 148 -17.93 -7.26 23.42
C VAL A 148 -17.95 -6.52 22.08
N GLN A 149 -18.29 -5.23 22.12
CA GLN A 149 -18.25 -4.30 21.00
C GLN A 149 -16.94 -3.51 21.06
N VAL A 150 -16.13 -3.56 20.00
CA VAL A 150 -14.89 -2.80 19.88
C VAL A 150 -15.17 -1.47 19.18
N GLY A 151 -14.59 -0.37 19.68
CA GLY A 151 -14.79 1.02 19.26
C GLY A 151 -14.24 1.42 17.88
N PHE A 152 -14.22 0.52 16.90
CA PHE A 152 -13.89 0.88 15.52
C PHE A 152 -15.07 1.57 14.82
N GLN A 153 -15.35 2.83 15.15
CA GLN A 153 -16.49 3.61 14.62
C GLN A 153 -16.63 3.62 13.09
N SER A 154 -15.53 3.49 12.34
CA SER A 154 -15.57 3.37 10.87
C SER A 154 -16.32 2.12 10.39
N LEU A 155 -16.44 1.08 11.23
CA LEU A 155 -17.17 -0.15 10.94
C LEU A 155 -18.69 0.02 11.05
N GLY A 156 -19.18 1.18 11.49
CA GLY A 156 -20.59 1.54 11.46
C GLY A 156 -21.09 2.04 10.09
N SER A 157 -20.20 2.26 9.12
CA SER A 157 -20.57 2.80 7.81
C SER A 157 -21.37 1.81 6.97
N HIS A 158 -22.48 2.27 6.39
CA HIS A 158 -23.28 1.46 5.47
C HIS A 158 -22.57 1.20 4.13
N ALA A 159 -21.56 2.02 3.79
CA ALA A 159 -20.72 1.85 2.60
C ALA A 159 -20.00 0.48 2.58
N LEU A 160 -19.70 -0.09 3.75
CA LEU A 160 -18.96 -1.35 3.85
C LEU A 160 -19.67 -2.53 3.20
N ALA A 161 -21.00 -2.53 3.17
CA ALA A 161 -21.78 -3.57 2.50
C ALA A 161 -21.62 -3.47 0.97
N ALA A 162 -21.71 -2.26 0.41
CA ALA A 162 -21.52 -2.01 -1.02
C ALA A 162 -20.07 -2.27 -1.45
N LEU A 163 -19.09 -1.84 -0.65
CA LEU A 163 -17.67 -2.07 -0.92
C LEU A 163 -17.29 -3.55 -0.83
N ALA A 164 -17.89 -4.32 0.07
CA ALA A 164 -17.69 -5.77 0.13
C ALA A 164 -18.23 -6.49 -1.11
N LYS A 165 -19.40 -6.07 -1.63
CA LYS A 165 -19.93 -6.57 -2.91
C LYS A 165 -18.97 -6.27 -4.05
N LEU A 166 -18.51 -5.02 -4.18
CA LEU A 166 -17.52 -4.63 -5.19
C LEU A 166 -16.22 -5.43 -5.07
N ALA A 167 -15.71 -5.64 -3.85
CA ALA A 167 -14.50 -6.42 -3.62
C ALA A 167 -14.64 -7.89 -4.08
N ASN A 168 -15.86 -8.44 -4.01
CA ASN A 168 -16.19 -9.79 -4.48
C ASN A 168 -16.56 -9.85 -5.97
N GLY A 169 -16.55 -8.72 -6.69
CA GLY A 169 -17.00 -8.64 -8.09
C GLY A 169 -18.51 -8.74 -8.25
N GLU A 170 -19.28 -8.53 -7.18
CA GLU A 170 -20.73 -8.50 -7.19
C GLU A 170 -21.24 -7.08 -7.49
N ALA A 171 -22.44 -6.98 -8.08
CA ALA A 171 -23.07 -5.69 -8.32
C ALA A 171 -23.47 -5.01 -6.99
N ALA A 172 -23.06 -3.77 -6.81
CA ALA A 172 -23.56 -2.87 -5.78
C ALA A 172 -24.52 -1.87 -6.46
N ASP A 173 -25.77 -1.79 -6.00
CA ASP A 173 -26.80 -0.98 -6.67
C ASP A 173 -26.44 0.52 -6.68
N GLU A 174 -25.67 0.97 -5.69
CA GLU A 174 -25.28 2.35 -5.48
C GLU A 174 -23.96 2.73 -6.16
N LEU A 175 -23.14 1.76 -6.59
CA LEU A 175 -21.77 1.99 -7.04
C LEU A 175 -21.47 1.29 -8.37
N PRO A 176 -20.83 1.98 -9.34
CA PRO A 176 -20.34 1.32 -10.56
C PRO A 176 -19.36 0.20 -10.25
N THR A 177 -19.30 -0.80 -11.13
CA THR A 177 -18.27 -1.86 -11.05
C THR A 177 -16.87 -1.29 -11.28
N ILE A 178 -15.88 -1.89 -10.62
CA ILE A 178 -14.45 -1.62 -10.84
C ILE A 178 -13.76 -2.79 -11.57
N GLY A 179 -14.54 -3.75 -12.07
CA GLY A 179 -14.04 -5.01 -12.61
C GLY A 179 -13.57 -5.96 -11.50
N THR A 180 -12.50 -6.71 -11.75
CA THR A 180 -11.93 -7.65 -10.76
C THR A 180 -11.02 -6.90 -9.79
N LEU A 181 -11.17 -7.16 -8.49
CA LEU A 181 -10.30 -6.60 -7.46
C LEU A 181 -8.86 -7.13 -7.61
N LYS A 182 -7.89 -6.21 -7.58
CA LYS A 182 -6.45 -6.51 -7.65
C LYS A 182 -5.75 -6.32 -6.30
N GLY A 183 -6.23 -5.39 -5.48
CA GLY A 183 -5.65 -5.08 -4.19
C GLY A 183 -6.45 -4.01 -3.46
N ILE A 184 -6.14 -3.83 -2.18
CA ILE A 184 -6.72 -2.77 -1.34
C ILE A 184 -5.58 -1.95 -0.76
N SER A 185 -5.76 -0.64 -0.62
CA SER A 185 -4.82 0.19 0.12
C SER A 185 -5.52 1.06 1.15
N ALA A 186 -4.84 1.37 2.24
CA ALA A 186 -5.28 2.35 3.23
C ALA A 186 -4.25 3.48 3.29
N THR A 187 -4.69 4.71 3.04
CA THR A 187 -3.81 5.87 3.05
C THR A 187 -4.26 6.83 4.13
N GLY A 188 -3.32 7.27 4.97
CA GLY A 188 -3.57 8.30 5.96
C GLY A 188 -2.41 9.27 6.03
N ARG A 189 -2.72 10.55 5.84
CA ARG A 189 -1.74 11.65 5.84
C ARG A 189 -2.22 12.77 6.75
N TRP A 190 -1.94 12.58 8.03
CA TRP A 190 -2.27 13.55 9.07
C TRP A 190 -1.05 14.36 9.46
N VAL A 191 -1.30 15.42 10.21
CA VAL A 191 -0.29 16.25 10.86
C VAL A 191 -0.50 16.18 12.36
N ARG A 192 0.56 15.89 13.13
CA ARG A 192 0.54 15.94 14.59
C ARG A 192 1.71 16.75 15.12
N ASP A 193 1.39 17.72 15.97
CA ASP A 193 2.35 18.61 16.60
C ASP A 193 2.94 18.03 17.89
N ARG A 194 3.88 18.76 18.49
CA ARG A 194 4.46 18.36 19.78
C ARG A 194 3.42 18.33 20.91
N ALA A 195 2.40 19.18 20.88
CA ALA A 195 1.32 19.17 21.87
C ALA A 195 0.60 17.81 21.89
N TYR A 196 0.34 17.23 20.71
CA TYR A 196 -0.23 15.90 20.59
C TYR A 196 0.58 14.86 21.35
N TYR A 197 1.90 14.80 21.20
CA TYR A 197 2.74 13.82 21.90
C TYR A 197 2.95 14.14 23.39
N LYS A 198 2.67 15.37 23.84
CA LYS A 198 2.73 15.77 25.26
C LYS A 198 1.40 15.58 26.01
N ARG A 199 0.31 15.26 25.31
CA ARG A 199 -1.05 15.17 25.88
C ARG A 199 -1.17 14.17 27.04
N SER A 200 -0.31 13.16 27.08
CA SER A 200 -0.31 12.12 28.10
C SER A 200 1.05 11.43 28.19
N ARG A 201 1.33 10.74 29.31
CA ARG A 201 2.57 9.97 29.50
C ARG A 201 2.75 8.81 28.52
N TRP A 202 1.67 8.32 27.92
CA TRP A 202 1.66 7.16 27.02
C TRP A 202 1.73 7.54 25.55
N ALA A 203 1.59 8.82 25.22
CA ALA A 203 1.55 9.29 23.83
C ALA A 203 2.88 9.02 23.12
N GLY A 204 2.83 8.39 21.93
CA GLY A 204 4.01 8.01 21.15
C GLY A 204 4.89 6.94 21.79
N LYS A 205 4.42 6.24 22.84
CA LYS A 205 5.20 5.22 23.56
C LYS A 205 4.97 3.83 23.00
N ARG A 206 6.02 3.00 22.99
CA ARG A 206 5.89 1.55 22.77
C ARG A 206 5.51 0.84 24.05
N SER A 207 6.10 1.25 25.17
CA SER A 207 5.81 0.73 26.51
C SER A 207 5.80 1.83 27.56
N LEU A 208 5.07 1.62 28.64
CA LEU A 208 5.03 2.51 29.80
C LEU A 208 5.08 1.67 31.07
N ASP A 209 6.08 1.93 31.92
CA ASP A 209 6.25 1.27 33.22
C ASP A 209 6.23 -0.28 33.11
N GLY A 210 6.77 -0.82 32.01
CA GLY A 210 6.86 -2.26 31.71
C GLY A 210 5.61 -2.87 31.05
N VAL A 211 4.61 -2.07 30.69
CA VAL A 211 3.38 -2.51 30.01
C VAL A 211 3.36 -2.00 28.57
N ASP A 212 2.96 -2.85 27.64
CA ASP A 212 2.82 -2.48 26.22
C ASP A 212 1.74 -1.40 26.04
N VAL A 213 2.06 -0.40 25.20
CA VAL A 213 1.16 0.70 24.81
C VAL A 213 0.95 0.68 23.30
N VAL A 214 2.04 0.60 22.54
CA VAL A 214 2.02 0.57 21.07
C VAL A 214 1.26 1.79 20.49
N ASP A 215 1.56 3.01 20.92
CA ASP A 215 0.91 4.25 20.44
C ASP A 215 1.56 4.81 19.17
N GLY A 216 1.57 4.01 18.10
CA GLY A 216 2.10 4.38 16.80
C GLY A 216 1.02 4.77 15.80
N VAL A 217 1.43 5.34 14.66
CA VAL A 217 0.53 5.82 13.60
C VAL A 217 -0.48 4.76 13.16
N ALA A 218 -0.01 3.51 13.01
CA ALA A 218 -0.81 2.38 12.57
C ALA A 218 -1.80 1.87 13.61
N THR A 219 -1.47 1.99 14.89
CA THR A 219 -2.19 1.34 15.99
C THR A 219 -3.03 2.30 16.80
N ASN A 220 -2.84 3.62 16.69
CA ASN A 220 -3.76 4.58 17.28
C ASN A 220 -4.44 5.50 16.24
N PRO A 221 -3.84 6.63 15.80
CA PRO A 221 -4.57 7.65 15.05
C PRO A 221 -5.18 7.11 13.76
N LEU A 222 -4.45 6.28 12.99
CA LEU A 222 -4.92 5.75 11.71
C LEU A 222 -5.32 4.27 11.78
N ALA A 223 -5.54 3.72 12.99
CA ALA A 223 -5.98 2.34 13.19
C ALA A 223 -7.31 2.01 12.48
N HIS A 224 -8.21 3.00 12.36
CA HIS A 224 -9.46 2.84 11.63
C HIS A 224 -9.24 2.57 10.15
N ALA A 225 -8.22 3.15 9.52
CA ALA A 225 -7.94 2.92 8.10
C ALA A 225 -7.59 1.45 7.85
N ILE A 226 -6.76 0.86 8.74
CA ILE A 226 -6.38 -0.55 8.69
C ILE A 226 -7.59 -1.46 8.95
N ALA A 227 -8.34 -1.21 10.03
CA ALA A 227 -9.51 -2.01 10.38
C ALA A 227 -10.59 -1.99 9.27
N THR A 228 -10.82 -0.82 8.64
CA THR A 228 -11.73 -0.66 7.51
C THR A 228 -11.25 -1.45 6.29
N ALA A 229 -9.96 -1.35 5.93
CA ALA A 229 -9.39 -2.10 4.80
C ALA A 229 -9.51 -3.62 5.00
N LEU A 230 -9.19 -4.11 6.20
CA LEU A 230 -9.37 -5.52 6.57
C LEU A 230 -10.83 -5.96 6.48
N ARG A 231 -11.77 -5.12 6.95
CA ARG A 231 -13.21 -5.41 6.89
C ARG A 231 -13.73 -5.54 5.46
N ILE A 232 -13.27 -4.67 4.55
CA ILE A 232 -13.62 -4.71 3.13
C ILE A 232 -13.01 -5.94 2.46
N ALA A 233 -11.75 -6.27 2.81
CA ALA A 233 -11.07 -7.48 2.33
C ALA A 233 -11.71 -8.80 2.83
N GLY A 234 -12.65 -8.72 3.78
CA GLY A 234 -13.25 -9.88 4.42
C GLY A 234 -12.37 -10.54 5.48
N ALA A 235 -11.22 -9.96 5.82
CA ALA A 235 -10.31 -10.47 6.84
C ALA A 235 -10.75 -10.04 8.25
N ARG A 236 -11.23 -10.99 9.05
CA ARG A 236 -11.80 -10.77 10.39
C ARG A 236 -10.95 -11.42 11.47
N HIS A 237 -10.47 -12.62 11.23
CA HIS A 237 -9.73 -13.43 12.17
C HIS A 237 -8.23 -13.38 11.88
N ALA A 238 -7.41 -13.76 12.87
CA ALA A 238 -5.96 -13.64 12.75
C ALA A 238 -5.42 -14.54 11.62
N GLU A 239 -6.03 -15.70 11.43
CA GLU A 239 -5.76 -16.71 10.41
C GLU A 239 -6.12 -16.29 8.98
N ASP A 240 -6.95 -15.25 8.80
CA ASP A 240 -7.32 -14.76 7.46
C ASP A 240 -6.15 -14.08 6.73
N LEU A 241 -5.07 -13.79 7.45
CA LEU A 241 -3.83 -13.23 6.92
C LEU A 241 -2.79 -14.32 6.70
N ALA A 242 -2.24 -14.42 5.48
CA ALA A 242 -1.07 -15.24 5.21
C ALA A 242 0.20 -14.59 5.78
N SER A 243 0.36 -13.28 5.60
CA SER A 243 1.55 -12.54 6.04
C SER A 243 1.23 -11.11 6.48
N VAL A 244 2.06 -10.61 7.39
CA VAL A 244 2.09 -9.20 7.83
C VAL A 244 3.55 -8.79 7.84
N GLU A 245 3.89 -7.75 7.09
CA GLU A 245 5.22 -7.17 7.01
C GLU A 245 5.13 -5.68 7.37
N THR A 246 6.07 -5.22 8.21
CA THR A 246 6.09 -3.86 8.74
C THR A 246 7.37 -3.15 8.33
N ASP A 247 7.23 -1.91 7.87
CA ASP A 247 8.34 -1.01 7.54
C ASP A 247 8.09 0.32 8.26
N LEU A 248 8.75 0.49 9.41
CA LEU A 248 8.35 1.42 10.47
C LEU A 248 9.39 2.52 10.70
N TYR A 249 8.95 3.77 10.70
CA TYR A 249 9.81 4.94 10.86
C TYR A 249 9.24 5.96 11.84
N ARG A 250 10.11 6.84 12.33
CA ARG A 250 9.74 8.00 13.12
C ARG A 250 10.56 9.24 12.75
N ALA A 251 9.89 10.37 12.58
CA ALA A 251 10.52 11.69 12.47
C ALA A 251 10.47 12.47 13.79
N ASN A 252 9.46 12.20 14.63
CA ASN A 252 9.29 12.82 15.94
C ASN A 252 10.11 12.09 17.01
N ASP A 253 10.42 12.81 18.10
CA ASP A 253 11.09 12.26 19.27
C ASP A 253 10.13 11.44 20.14
N ILE A 254 9.71 10.31 19.60
CA ILE A 254 8.81 9.33 20.19
C ILE A 254 9.46 7.93 20.14
N GLU A 255 8.88 6.94 20.82
CA GLU A 255 9.36 5.55 20.78
C GLU A 255 8.65 4.74 19.69
N ALA A 256 7.39 5.05 19.41
CA ALA A 256 6.57 4.39 18.41
C ALA A 256 6.77 5.00 17.02
N ASP A 257 6.11 4.43 16.02
CA ASP A 257 6.17 4.88 14.64
C ASP A 257 5.23 6.07 14.40
N ASP A 258 5.66 7.03 13.58
CA ASP A 258 4.79 8.09 13.07
C ASP A 258 4.65 8.07 11.54
N THR A 259 5.44 7.24 10.84
CA THR A 259 5.45 7.08 9.39
C THR A 259 5.77 5.64 9.03
N SER A 260 4.83 4.92 8.41
CA SER A 260 4.91 3.47 8.26
C SER A 260 4.24 2.96 6.98
N VAL A 261 4.80 1.88 6.43
CA VAL A 261 4.07 0.97 5.53
C VAL A 261 3.85 -0.35 6.23
N ILE A 262 2.63 -0.87 6.14
CA ILE A 262 2.29 -2.23 6.55
C ILE A 262 1.74 -2.97 5.34
N ARG A 263 2.42 -4.02 4.92
CA ARG A 263 2.03 -4.87 3.80
C ARG A 263 1.44 -6.19 4.32
N LEU A 264 0.21 -6.47 3.90
CA LEU A 264 -0.55 -7.64 4.31
C LEU A 264 -0.86 -8.48 3.07
N ARG A 265 -0.96 -9.80 3.26
CA ARG A 265 -1.53 -10.70 2.27
C ARG A 265 -2.58 -11.55 2.93
N THR A 266 -3.78 -11.63 2.36
CA THR A 266 -4.81 -12.57 2.85
C THR A 266 -4.44 -14.00 2.47
N ILE A 267 -5.07 -15.00 3.10
CA ILE A 267 -4.88 -16.41 2.73
C ILE A 267 -5.25 -16.73 1.28
N ASN A 268 -6.11 -15.91 0.67
CA ASN A 268 -6.50 -16.02 -0.73
C ASN A 268 -5.57 -15.24 -1.68
N GLY A 269 -4.49 -14.67 -1.16
CA GLY A 269 -3.45 -13.99 -1.94
C GLY A 269 -3.69 -12.50 -2.19
N LEU A 270 -4.82 -11.92 -1.77
CA LEU A 270 -5.15 -10.50 -1.98
C LEU A 270 -4.14 -9.61 -1.23
N PRO A 271 -3.42 -8.70 -1.92
CA PRO A 271 -2.54 -7.74 -1.28
C PRO A 271 -3.32 -6.59 -0.65
N ILE A 272 -2.92 -6.20 0.56
CA ILE A 272 -3.40 -5.01 1.24
C ILE A 272 -2.19 -4.18 1.68
N THR A 273 -2.13 -2.90 1.32
CA THR A 273 -1.02 -2.01 1.73
C THR A 273 -1.54 -0.80 2.49
N CYS A 274 -1.12 -0.64 3.73
CA CYS A 274 -1.42 0.52 4.55
C CYS A 274 -0.20 1.45 4.57
N ALA A 275 -0.30 2.63 3.96
CA ALA A 275 0.77 3.63 3.95
C ALA A 275 0.29 4.86 4.74
N LEU A 276 0.92 5.12 5.88
CA LEU A 276 0.40 6.00 6.91
C LEU A 276 1.49 6.96 7.42
N THR A 277 1.15 8.23 7.63
CA THR A 277 2.06 9.21 8.25
C THR A 277 1.31 10.25 9.10
N LEU A 278 1.98 10.75 10.13
CA LEU A 278 1.63 11.92 10.92
C LEU A 278 2.50 13.15 10.59
N CYS A 279 3.34 13.02 9.56
CA CYS A 279 4.35 13.98 9.11
C CYS A 279 4.04 14.47 7.67
N ALA A 280 2.76 14.58 7.33
CA ALA A 280 2.30 15.10 6.05
C ALA A 280 2.53 16.61 5.94
N THR A 281 2.49 17.15 4.71
CA THR A 281 2.53 18.61 4.48
C THR A 281 1.25 19.27 4.98
N GLU A 282 0.11 18.63 4.72
CA GLU A 282 -1.21 19.08 5.14
C GLU A 282 -2.08 17.90 5.59
N PRO A 283 -2.94 18.09 6.61
CA PRO A 283 -3.84 17.04 7.03
C PRO A 283 -5.00 16.89 6.05
N VAL A 284 -5.32 15.66 5.66
CA VAL A 284 -6.59 15.36 4.99
C VAL A 284 -7.29 14.16 5.59
N GLU A 285 -8.54 13.96 5.19
CA GLU A 285 -9.29 12.77 5.56
C GLU A 285 -8.61 11.51 5.03
N PRO A 286 -8.38 10.50 5.90
CA PRO A 286 -7.83 9.23 5.50
C PRO A 286 -8.86 8.43 4.68
N TYR A 287 -8.37 7.56 3.80
CA TYR A 287 -9.22 6.81 2.88
C TYR A 287 -8.71 5.39 2.63
N VAL A 288 -9.62 4.53 2.17
CA VAL A 288 -9.31 3.18 1.69
C VAL A 288 -9.63 3.11 0.21
N THR A 289 -8.69 2.61 -0.60
CA THR A 289 -8.86 2.45 -2.04
C THR A 289 -8.96 0.98 -2.41
N LEU A 290 -9.98 0.61 -3.18
CA LEU A 290 -10.07 -0.67 -3.88
C LEU A 290 -9.54 -0.47 -5.30
N HIS A 291 -8.54 -1.27 -5.68
CA HIS A 291 -7.90 -1.21 -6.98
C HIS A 291 -8.48 -2.29 -7.88
N GLY A 292 -9.26 -1.90 -8.90
CA GLY A 292 -9.90 -2.82 -9.83
C GLY A 292 -9.23 -2.86 -11.21
N THR A 293 -9.63 -3.82 -12.05
CA THR A 293 -9.19 -3.93 -13.46
C THR A 293 -9.76 -2.83 -14.37
N GLU A 294 -10.92 -2.26 -14.00
CA GLU A 294 -11.68 -1.30 -14.82
C GLU A 294 -11.87 0.05 -14.13
N GLY A 295 -11.43 0.18 -12.88
CA GLY A 295 -11.54 1.42 -12.12
C GLY A 295 -11.00 1.32 -10.71
N THR A 296 -11.26 2.35 -9.92
CA THR A 296 -10.91 2.41 -8.50
C THR A 296 -12.13 2.90 -7.70
N ALA A 297 -12.27 2.43 -6.46
CA ALA A 297 -13.24 2.96 -5.51
C ALA A 297 -12.49 3.48 -4.28
N VAL A 298 -12.61 4.78 -4.00
CA VAL A 298 -11.97 5.48 -2.88
C VAL A 298 -13.02 5.77 -1.81
N PHE A 299 -12.83 5.21 -0.62
CA PHE A 299 -13.73 5.35 0.52
C PHE A 299 -13.13 6.26 1.59
N HIS A 300 -13.67 7.46 1.72
CA HIS A 300 -13.40 8.39 2.83
C HIS A 300 -14.30 8.01 4.01
N TYR A 301 -13.80 7.12 4.87
CA TYR A 301 -14.61 6.45 5.90
C TYR A 301 -15.06 7.35 7.06
N THR A 302 -14.47 8.54 7.19
CA THR A 302 -14.90 9.57 8.16
C THR A 302 -16.10 10.37 7.66
N GLU A 303 -16.32 10.40 6.35
CA GLU A 303 -17.38 11.13 5.67
C GLU A 303 -18.44 10.20 5.07
N ASP A 304 -18.28 8.88 5.25
CA ASP A 304 -19.11 7.83 4.65
C ASP A 304 -19.26 7.99 3.12
N ARG A 305 -18.24 8.56 2.46
CA ARG A 305 -18.26 8.92 1.04
C ARG A 305 -17.40 7.96 0.21
N VAL A 306 -18.00 7.38 -0.82
CA VAL A 306 -17.30 6.55 -1.81
C VAL A 306 -17.29 7.27 -3.15
N THR A 307 -16.10 7.41 -3.74
CA THR A 307 -15.90 7.92 -5.09
C THR A 307 -15.39 6.80 -5.98
N VAL A 308 -16.07 6.52 -7.08
CA VAL A 308 -15.71 5.46 -8.04
C VAL A 308 -15.28 6.12 -9.34
N ALA A 309 -14.06 5.86 -9.79
CA ALA A 309 -13.49 6.36 -11.03
C ALA A 309 -13.26 5.21 -12.02
N THR A 310 -13.84 5.32 -13.21
CA THR A 310 -13.78 4.32 -14.32
C THR A 310 -13.51 5.02 -15.65
N GLU A 311 -13.38 4.25 -16.74
CA GLU A 311 -13.31 4.82 -18.11
C GLU A 311 -14.56 5.65 -18.47
N ASP A 312 -15.73 5.37 -17.87
CA ASP A 312 -16.99 6.08 -18.11
C ASP A 312 -17.11 7.39 -17.30
N GLY A 313 -16.14 7.67 -16.43
CA GLY A 313 -16.09 8.86 -15.58
C GLY A 313 -16.07 8.55 -14.09
N GLU A 314 -16.31 9.59 -13.30
CA GLU A 314 -16.29 9.55 -11.84
C GLU A 314 -17.69 9.72 -11.26
N THR A 315 -18.06 8.91 -10.28
CA THR A 315 -19.30 9.03 -9.51
C THR A 315 -18.99 9.07 -8.02
N THR A 316 -19.83 9.77 -7.25
CA THR A 316 -19.67 9.89 -5.79
C THR A 316 -20.99 9.60 -5.09
N HIS A 317 -20.95 8.79 -4.05
CA HIS A 317 -22.09 8.45 -3.20
C HIS A 317 -21.74 8.60 -1.72
N THR A 318 -22.67 9.16 -0.94
CA THR A 318 -22.54 9.27 0.52
C THR A 318 -23.54 8.35 1.19
N PHE A 319 -23.05 7.49 2.07
CA PHE A 319 -23.81 6.49 2.79
C PHE A 319 -24.20 6.96 4.20
N GLY A 320 -25.16 6.26 4.80
CA GLY A 320 -25.46 6.40 6.23
C GLY A 320 -24.45 5.67 7.11
N ARG A 321 -24.64 5.81 8.43
CA ARG A 321 -23.88 5.08 9.43
C ARG A 321 -24.74 4.76 10.64
N ASP A 322 -24.40 3.67 11.31
CA ASP A 322 -24.97 3.32 12.60
C ASP A 322 -24.01 3.68 13.74
N ASP A 323 -24.58 4.13 14.85
CA ASP A 323 -23.86 4.32 16.10
C ASP A 323 -23.58 2.95 16.75
N LEU A 324 -22.31 2.70 17.13
CA LEU A 324 -21.92 1.40 17.70
C LEU A 324 -22.52 1.13 19.09
N THR A 325 -22.85 2.17 19.86
CA THR A 325 -23.54 2.01 21.15
C THR A 325 -24.97 1.58 20.92
N GLU A 326 -25.69 2.25 20.01
CA GLU A 326 -27.05 1.87 19.62
C GLU A 326 -27.08 0.46 19.03
N ASN A 327 -26.12 0.11 18.16
CA ASN A 327 -25.99 -1.25 17.63
C ASN A 327 -25.78 -2.30 18.74
N LEU A 328 -24.94 -2.01 19.73
CA LEU A 328 -24.77 -2.91 20.89
C LEU A 328 -26.08 -3.06 21.66
N LEU A 329 -26.84 -1.98 21.89
CA LEU A 329 -28.13 -2.06 22.58
C LEU A 329 -29.17 -2.86 21.78
N GLN A 330 -29.21 -2.68 20.46
CA GLN A 330 -30.07 -3.45 19.55
C GLN A 330 -29.68 -4.93 19.50
N HIS A 331 -28.38 -5.23 19.56
CA HIS A 331 -27.89 -6.60 19.67
C HIS A 331 -28.41 -7.28 20.94
N LEU A 332 -28.36 -6.58 22.08
CA LEU A 332 -28.80 -7.11 23.37
C LEU A 332 -30.32 -7.25 23.49
N SER A 333 -31.10 -6.40 22.83
CA SER A 333 -32.57 -6.42 22.90
C SER A 333 -33.24 -7.25 21.82
N GLY A 334 -32.68 -7.29 20.61
CA GLY A 334 -33.32 -7.84 19.42
C GLY A 334 -32.46 -8.82 18.60
N GLY A 335 -31.21 -9.09 19.02
CA GLY A 335 -30.34 -10.05 18.35
C GLY A 335 -29.71 -9.56 17.05
N THR A 336 -29.77 -8.26 16.74
CA THR A 336 -29.04 -7.66 15.62
C THR A 336 -27.55 -8.02 15.73
N PRO A 337 -26.84 -8.43 14.66
CA PRO A 337 -25.41 -8.68 14.73
C PRO A 337 -24.62 -7.42 15.13
N LEU A 338 -23.58 -7.60 15.96
CA LEU A 338 -22.64 -6.52 16.25
C LEU A 338 -21.88 -6.11 14.99
N LEU A 339 -21.68 -4.81 14.81
CA LEU A 339 -20.95 -4.25 13.67
C LEU A 339 -19.43 -4.40 13.82
N SER A 340 -18.93 -4.40 15.06
CA SER A 340 -17.50 -4.56 15.38
C SER A 340 -17.33 -5.44 16.63
N PRO A 341 -17.69 -6.74 16.55
CA PRO A 341 -17.49 -7.67 17.66
C PRO A 341 -15.99 -7.94 17.87
N LEU A 342 -15.61 -8.24 19.10
CA LEU A 342 -14.24 -8.61 19.48
C LEU A 342 -13.64 -9.70 18.56
N ASP A 343 -14.42 -10.74 18.25
CA ASP A 343 -13.97 -11.87 17.45
C ASP A 343 -13.58 -11.51 16.01
N HIS A 344 -14.09 -10.38 15.49
CA HIS A 344 -13.74 -9.87 14.16
C HIS A 344 -12.55 -8.89 14.18
N SER A 345 -11.89 -8.72 15.33
CA SER A 345 -10.69 -7.87 15.45
C SER A 345 -9.38 -8.65 15.31
N GLY A 346 -9.43 -9.98 15.08
CA GLY A 346 -8.24 -10.85 15.07
C GLY A 346 -7.23 -10.48 13.99
N ALA A 347 -7.68 -10.13 12.78
CA ALA A 347 -6.80 -9.70 11.70
C ALA A 347 -6.08 -8.39 12.06
N PHE A 348 -6.80 -7.42 12.63
CA PHE A 348 -6.20 -6.16 13.12
C PHE A 348 -5.22 -6.42 14.27
N MET A 349 -5.57 -7.30 15.20
CA MET A 349 -4.69 -7.66 16.31
C MET A 349 -3.40 -8.33 15.83
N ARG A 350 -3.43 -9.07 14.72
CA ARG A 350 -2.21 -9.60 14.11
C ARG A 350 -1.32 -8.50 13.52
N VAL A 351 -1.90 -7.43 12.99
CA VAL A 351 -1.17 -6.22 12.58
C VAL A 351 -0.56 -5.52 13.79
N LEU A 352 -1.34 -5.28 14.83
CA LEU A 352 -0.87 -4.66 16.07
C LEU A 352 0.28 -5.47 16.69
N GLU A 353 0.16 -6.80 16.73
CA GLU A 353 1.19 -7.70 17.25
C GLU A 353 2.48 -7.63 16.44
N ALA A 354 2.38 -7.52 15.11
CA ALA A 354 3.55 -7.33 14.25
C ALA A 354 4.27 -6.00 14.56
N VAL A 355 3.53 -4.89 14.72
CA VAL A 355 4.11 -3.58 15.10
C VAL A 355 4.73 -3.62 16.51
N ARG A 356 4.06 -4.30 17.45
CA ARG A 356 4.52 -4.48 18.84
C ARG A 356 5.82 -5.28 18.92
N THR A 357 5.96 -6.32 18.10
CA THR A 357 7.10 -7.25 18.13
C THR A 357 8.22 -6.89 17.15
N ALA A 358 7.96 -5.98 16.20
CA ALA A 358 8.98 -5.44 15.31
C ALA A 358 10.12 -4.76 16.07
N GLU A 359 11.25 -4.59 15.37
CA GLU A 359 12.32 -3.71 15.82
C GLU A 359 11.80 -2.28 16.06
N ALA A 360 12.54 -1.51 16.86
CA ALA A 360 12.18 -0.13 17.10
C ALA A 360 12.13 0.64 15.76
N PRO A 361 11.12 1.51 15.55
CA PRO A 361 11.00 2.29 14.32
C PRO A 361 12.29 3.07 14.03
N ALA A 362 12.74 2.99 12.78
CA ALA A 362 13.97 3.65 12.34
C ALA A 362 13.79 5.18 12.40
N LEU A 363 14.80 5.87 12.93
CA LEU A 363 14.79 7.32 12.98
C LEU A 363 15.07 7.88 11.59
N ILE A 364 14.17 8.73 11.08
CA ILE A 364 14.40 9.48 9.85
C ILE A 364 15.46 10.56 10.14
N PRO A 365 16.55 10.65 9.35
CA PRO A 365 17.58 11.65 9.55
C PRO A 365 17.01 13.07 9.52
N THR A 366 17.57 13.96 10.35
CA THR A 366 17.06 15.33 10.51
C THR A 366 17.12 16.15 9.24
N GLU A 367 18.06 15.86 8.34
CA GLU A 367 18.22 16.46 7.01
C GLU A 367 17.12 16.04 6.02
N CYS A 368 16.37 14.97 6.32
CA CYS A 368 15.23 14.50 5.53
C CYS A 368 13.89 14.96 6.13
N VAL A 369 13.90 15.80 7.16
CA VAL A 369 12.70 16.27 7.86
C VAL A 369 12.71 17.79 7.96
N GLU A 370 11.66 18.42 7.45
CA GLU A 370 11.40 19.83 7.66
C GLU A 370 10.56 20.04 8.93
N TRP A 371 10.89 21.06 9.72
CA TRP A 371 10.09 21.42 10.90
C TRP A 371 9.31 22.70 10.64
N VAL A 372 7.98 22.59 10.73
CA VAL A 372 7.06 23.72 10.55
C VAL A 372 6.48 24.13 11.90
N GLY A 373 6.44 25.43 12.17
CA GLY A 373 5.94 25.99 13.42
C GLY A 373 7.00 26.08 14.54
N THR A 374 6.56 26.43 15.75
CA THR A 374 7.45 26.59 16.93
C THR A 374 6.78 26.08 18.20
N GLY A 375 7.59 25.80 19.24
CA GLY A 375 7.08 25.40 20.55
C GLY A 375 6.24 24.12 20.48
N ASP A 376 5.05 24.14 21.09
CA ASP A 376 4.12 23.01 21.11
C ASP A 376 3.39 22.80 19.77
N GLN A 377 3.35 23.81 18.90
CA GLN A 377 2.73 23.76 17.57
C GLN A 377 3.70 23.31 16.47
N ALA A 378 4.97 23.07 16.82
CA ALA A 378 5.94 22.55 15.87
C ALA A 378 5.60 21.10 15.48
N HIS A 379 5.69 20.79 14.19
CA HIS A 379 5.50 19.44 13.65
C HIS A 379 6.55 19.13 12.57
N ALA A 380 6.84 17.85 12.43
CA ALA A 380 7.72 17.32 11.39
C ALA A 380 6.95 17.14 10.07
N VAL A 381 7.59 17.45 8.95
CA VAL A 381 7.11 17.24 7.58
C VAL A 381 8.19 16.48 6.84
N ILE A 382 7.82 15.36 6.20
CA ILE A 382 8.72 14.61 5.32
C ILE A 382 8.48 15.11 3.89
N PRO A 383 9.48 15.69 3.21
CA PRO A 383 9.31 16.17 1.85
C PRO A 383 8.83 15.06 0.89
N HIS A 384 7.91 15.42 -0.01
CA HIS A 384 7.32 14.53 -1.02
C HIS A 384 6.58 13.30 -0.47
N ILE A 385 6.23 13.29 0.83
CA ILE A 385 5.59 12.14 1.45
C ILE A 385 4.28 11.75 0.78
N GLU A 386 3.51 12.69 0.25
CA GLU A 386 2.24 12.40 -0.44
C GLU A 386 2.45 11.53 -1.68
N ASP A 387 3.47 11.82 -2.51
CA ASP A 387 3.81 11.00 -3.67
C ASP A 387 4.39 9.64 -3.23
N ILE A 388 5.21 9.63 -2.18
CA ILE A 388 5.78 8.40 -1.60
C ILE A 388 4.68 7.43 -1.15
N LEU A 389 3.64 7.92 -0.46
CA LEU A 389 2.50 7.08 -0.04
C LEU A 389 1.72 6.54 -1.25
N GLU A 390 1.53 7.36 -2.29
CA GLU A 390 0.84 6.93 -3.51
C GLU A 390 1.64 5.85 -4.26
N ARG A 391 2.97 6.00 -4.35
CA ARG A 391 3.88 4.97 -4.89
C ARG A 391 3.78 3.66 -4.11
N ALA A 392 3.88 3.73 -2.78
CA ALA A 392 3.82 2.55 -1.92
C ALA A 392 2.49 1.79 -2.09
N THR A 393 1.37 2.50 -2.13
CA THR A 393 0.05 1.90 -2.23
C THR A 393 -0.27 1.35 -3.62
N ARG A 394 0.10 2.04 -4.70
CA ARG A 394 -0.10 1.55 -6.09
C ARG A 394 0.81 0.39 -6.44
N ALA A 395 2.05 0.40 -5.95
CA ALA A 395 3.02 -0.66 -6.21
C ALA A 395 2.91 -1.84 -5.23
N HIS A 396 2.12 -1.71 -4.16
CA HIS A 396 2.14 -2.60 -3.01
C HIS A 396 3.56 -2.82 -2.45
N ALA A 397 4.32 -1.73 -2.35
CA ALA A 397 5.72 -1.71 -1.95
C ALA A 397 5.93 -1.04 -0.58
N THR A 398 6.97 -1.49 0.13
CA THR A 398 7.49 -0.86 1.36
C THR A 398 8.33 0.38 1.03
N PHE A 399 8.57 1.26 2.00
CA PHE A 399 9.46 2.43 1.81
C PHE A 399 10.91 2.00 1.53
N SER A 400 11.37 0.93 2.17
CA SER A 400 12.65 0.28 1.86
C SER A 400 12.72 -0.23 0.43
N GLU A 401 11.64 -0.80 -0.12
CA GLU A 401 11.60 -1.23 -1.52
C GLU A 401 11.61 -0.06 -2.50
N LEU A 402 10.94 1.05 -2.16
CA LEU A 402 11.03 2.33 -2.89
C LEU A 402 12.44 2.95 -2.85
N GLY A 403 13.35 2.45 -2.00
CA GLY A 403 14.74 2.90 -1.96
C GLY A 403 14.91 4.34 -1.51
N LEU A 404 14.04 4.84 -0.64
CA LEU A 404 14.08 6.21 -0.15
C LEU A 404 15.37 6.46 0.63
N PRO A 405 15.94 7.68 0.59
CA PRO A 405 17.24 7.98 1.20
C PRO A 405 17.26 7.83 2.73
N TRP A 406 16.09 7.92 3.38
CA TRP A 406 15.93 7.74 4.82
C TRP A 406 15.39 6.35 5.21
N ALA A 407 14.99 5.54 4.23
CA ALA A 407 14.46 4.21 4.51
C ALA A 407 15.58 3.24 4.88
N LEU A 408 15.25 2.19 5.63
CA LEU A 408 16.20 1.13 5.94
C LEU A 408 16.69 0.49 4.63
N PRO A 409 18.01 0.23 4.48
CA PRO A 409 18.54 -0.35 3.26
C PRO A 409 17.88 -1.70 2.94
N ASN A 410 17.16 -1.78 1.83
CA ASN A 410 16.74 -3.07 1.31
C ASN A 410 17.92 -3.71 0.59
N THR A 411 18.50 -4.75 1.19
CA THR A 411 19.59 -5.55 0.61
C THR A 411 19.09 -6.77 -0.16
N THR A 412 17.79 -7.10 -0.05
CA THR A 412 17.27 -8.31 -0.69
C THR A 412 17.02 -8.05 -2.17
N GLY A 413 17.77 -8.73 -3.03
CA GLY A 413 17.60 -8.61 -4.47
C GLY A 413 18.07 -7.26 -5.03
N THR A 414 18.91 -6.54 -4.27
CA THR A 414 19.59 -5.31 -4.68
C THR A 414 21.09 -5.52 -4.48
N GLU A 415 21.89 -5.13 -5.45
CA GLU A 415 23.35 -5.25 -5.37
C GLU A 415 24.01 -4.20 -6.26
N ALA A 416 25.25 -3.82 -5.92
CA ALA A 416 26.02 -2.92 -6.76
C ALA A 416 26.20 -3.53 -8.16
N LEU A 417 25.95 -2.72 -9.19
CA LEU A 417 26.09 -3.16 -10.58
C LEU A 417 27.55 -3.52 -10.87
N PHE A 418 28.50 -2.67 -10.45
CA PHE A 418 29.93 -2.85 -10.66
C PHE A 418 30.67 -3.04 -9.33
N SER A 419 31.77 -3.80 -9.35
CA SER A 419 32.67 -3.90 -8.19
C SER A 419 33.29 -2.53 -7.87
N PRO A 420 33.51 -2.21 -6.57
CA PRO A 420 34.21 -0.99 -6.18
C PRO A 420 35.66 -1.02 -6.66
N GLU A 421 36.14 0.10 -7.21
CA GLU A 421 37.52 0.26 -7.69
C GLU A 421 38.33 1.07 -6.67
N PRO A 422 39.52 0.61 -6.25
CA PRO A 422 40.37 1.37 -5.32
C PRO A 422 40.77 2.74 -5.89
N GLY A 423 40.40 3.82 -5.20
CA GLY A 423 40.82 5.19 -5.55
C GLY A 423 39.92 5.95 -6.53
N LEU A 424 38.75 5.39 -6.89
CA LEU A 424 37.76 6.04 -7.73
C LEU A 424 36.38 6.06 -7.02
N ASP A 425 35.94 7.26 -6.63
CA ASP A 425 34.56 7.49 -6.17
C ASP A 425 33.64 7.54 -7.39
N TYR A 426 33.10 6.39 -7.79
CA TYR A 426 32.07 6.35 -8.82
C TYR A 426 30.67 6.48 -8.25
N PRO A 427 29.73 7.10 -8.97
CA PRO A 427 28.33 7.04 -8.60
C PRO A 427 27.88 5.57 -8.59
N ALA A 428 27.42 5.11 -7.43
CA ALA A 428 26.92 3.75 -7.25
C ALA A 428 25.66 3.55 -8.09
N THR A 429 25.72 2.67 -9.09
CA THR A 429 24.52 2.18 -9.77
C THR A 429 24.11 0.84 -9.17
N THR A 430 22.83 0.70 -8.87
CA THR A 430 22.29 -0.51 -8.22
C THR A 430 21.52 -1.35 -9.22
N LEU A 431 21.90 -2.63 -9.33
CA LEU A 431 21.10 -3.65 -9.98
C LEU A 431 20.03 -4.13 -9.00
N ARG A 432 18.77 -4.07 -9.43
CA ARG A 432 17.62 -4.63 -8.72
C ARG A 432 17.12 -5.82 -9.49
N SER A 433 16.98 -6.97 -8.83
CA SER A 433 16.46 -8.20 -9.44
C SER A 433 14.99 -8.10 -9.84
N GLY A 434 14.20 -7.26 -9.16
CA GLY A 434 12.76 -7.14 -9.34
C GLY A 434 11.95 -8.37 -8.92
N SER A 435 12.59 -9.39 -8.34
CA SER A 435 11.96 -10.67 -7.96
C SER A 435 10.83 -10.57 -6.92
N LYS A 436 10.81 -9.49 -6.13
CA LYS A 436 9.77 -9.20 -5.12
C LYS A 436 8.60 -8.36 -5.64
N LEU A 437 8.63 -7.93 -6.90
CA LEU A 437 7.54 -7.16 -7.47
C LEU A 437 6.27 -8.00 -7.59
N GLU A 438 5.11 -7.36 -7.47
CA GLU A 438 3.83 -8.00 -7.77
C GLU A 438 3.80 -8.49 -9.23
N THR A 439 3.09 -9.59 -9.48
CA THR A 439 3.08 -10.26 -10.79
C THR A 439 2.61 -9.33 -11.92
N ASN A 440 1.64 -8.46 -11.64
CA ASN A 440 1.12 -7.49 -12.61
C ASN A 440 2.12 -6.39 -13.00
N LEU A 441 3.26 -6.29 -12.31
CA LEU A 441 4.36 -5.39 -12.67
C LEU A 441 5.41 -6.08 -13.57
N SER A 442 5.23 -7.37 -13.91
CA SER A 442 6.16 -8.23 -14.64
C SER A 442 7.57 -8.22 -14.02
N PRO A 443 7.80 -9.01 -12.94
CA PRO A 443 9.07 -9.08 -12.23
C PRO A 443 10.27 -9.25 -13.18
N ARG A 444 11.27 -8.37 -13.08
CA ARG A 444 12.44 -8.36 -13.97
C ARG A 444 13.61 -7.55 -13.40
N PRO A 445 14.85 -7.79 -13.84
CA PRO A 445 16.00 -7.00 -13.42
C PRO A 445 16.06 -5.63 -14.12
N TYR A 446 16.36 -4.59 -13.35
CA TYR A 446 16.50 -3.20 -13.79
C TYR A 446 17.54 -2.44 -12.94
N LEU A 447 17.99 -1.28 -13.43
CA LEU A 447 18.94 -0.41 -12.73
C LEU A 447 18.20 0.74 -12.05
N HIS A 448 18.36 0.87 -10.73
CA HIS A 448 17.90 2.04 -9.97
C HIS A 448 18.48 2.04 -8.54
N PRO A 449 19.04 3.16 -8.05
CA PRO A 449 19.26 4.41 -8.77
C PRO A 449 20.45 4.31 -9.74
N VAL A 450 20.41 5.11 -10.80
CA VAL A 450 21.55 5.53 -11.62
C VAL A 450 21.74 7.03 -11.41
N SER A 451 22.98 7.47 -11.19
CA SER A 451 23.29 8.88 -10.89
C SER A 451 24.42 9.45 -11.75
N THR A 452 24.45 10.78 -11.87
CA THR A 452 25.61 11.53 -12.39
C THR A 452 26.79 11.46 -11.41
N PRO A 453 28.02 11.88 -11.82
CA PRO A 453 29.16 11.92 -10.91
C PRO A 453 28.96 12.80 -9.67
N ALA A 454 28.19 13.90 -9.76
CA ALA A 454 27.82 14.72 -8.61
C ALA A 454 26.70 14.11 -7.73
N GLY A 455 26.19 12.93 -8.06
CA GLY A 455 25.19 12.21 -7.26
C GLY A 455 23.73 12.49 -7.64
N VAL A 456 23.46 13.27 -8.70
CA VAL A 456 22.09 13.55 -9.17
C VAL A 456 21.46 12.28 -9.72
N VAL A 457 20.36 11.82 -9.13
CA VAL A 457 19.66 10.60 -9.56
C VAL A 457 18.87 10.88 -10.84
N VAL A 458 19.11 10.10 -11.88
CA VAL A 458 18.54 10.28 -13.22
C VAL A 458 17.64 9.14 -13.67
N THR A 459 17.34 8.20 -12.78
CA THR A 459 16.35 7.14 -12.98
C THR A 459 15.27 7.19 -11.91
N ASP A 460 14.04 6.85 -12.25
CA ASP A 460 12.95 6.66 -11.30
C ASP A 460 12.37 5.25 -11.40
N HIS A 461 11.73 4.76 -10.35
CA HIS A 461 11.07 3.46 -10.33
C HIS A 461 9.81 3.49 -9.47
N LEU A 462 8.86 2.60 -9.76
CA LEU A 462 7.62 2.49 -8.99
C LEU A 462 6.88 3.84 -8.86
N ALA A 463 7.00 4.70 -9.88
CA ALA A 463 6.41 6.03 -9.89
C ALA A 463 4.88 5.94 -9.84
N SER A 464 4.23 6.87 -9.14
CA SER A 464 2.79 6.85 -8.84
C SER A 464 1.92 6.87 -10.10
N ASP A 465 2.39 7.49 -11.19
CA ASP A 465 1.70 7.50 -12.47
C ASP A 465 1.76 6.15 -13.21
N HIS A 466 2.89 5.42 -13.14
CA HIS A 466 3.13 4.16 -13.83
C HIS A 466 4.10 3.27 -13.04
N VAL A 467 3.58 2.53 -12.07
CA VAL A 467 4.41 1.73 -11.14
C VAL A 467 5.19 0.59 -11.82
N TRP A 468 4.83 0.19 -13.03
CA TRP A 468 5.57 -0.80 -13.82
C TRP A 468 6.69 -0.21 -14.69
N HIS A 469 6.90 1.11 -14.70
CA HIS A 469 8.07 1.73 -15.32
C HIS A 469 9.25 1.70 -14.36
N LEU A 470 10.20 0.80 -14.62
CA LEU A 470 11.27 0.45 -13.68
C LEU A 470 12.64 0.89 -14.17
N GLY A 471 13.13 2.02 -13.65
CA GLY A 471 14.51 2.48 -13.81
C GLY A 471 15.02 2.43 -15.26
N ALA A 472 16.24 1.91 -15.43
CA ALA A 472 16.80 1.62 -16.75
C ALA A 472 16.91 0.11 -16.98
N GLY A 473 16.54 -0.37 -18.16
CA GLY A 473 16.60 -1.79 -18.49
C GLY A 473 16.11 -2.15 -19.87
N PHE A 474 15.73 -3.42 -20.03
CA PHE A 474 15.20 -3.98 -21.27
C PHE A 474 13.98 -4.86 -20.98
N ALA A 475 12.86 -4.57 -21.63
CA ALA A 475 11.60 -5.30 -21.47
C ALA A 475 10.69 -5.11 -22.70
N LEU A 476 9.73 -6.02 -22.90
CA LEU A 476 8.77 -5.98 -24.00
C LEU A 476 7.34 -6.18 -23.48
N GLN A 477 6.37 -5.49 -24.07
CA GLN A 477 4.97 -5.65 -23.68
C GLN A 477 4.36 -6.96 -24.20
N ASP A 478 4.88 -7.51 -25.29
CA ASP A 478 4.33 -8.70 -25.90
C ASP A 478 5.44 -9.62 -26.41
N VAL A 479 5.57 -10.80 -25.81
CA VAL A 479 6.39 -11.89 -26.33
C VAL A 479 5.50 -13.13 -26.37
N ASN A 480 5.10 -13.55 -27.58
CA ASN A 480 4.13 -14.63 -27.77
C ASN A 480 2.84 -14.46 -26.93
N GLY A 481 2.36 -13.22 -26.78
CA GLY A 481 1.17 -12.92 -25.97
C GLY A 481 1.44 -12.65 -24.49
N SER A 482 2.64 -12.95 -23.97
CA SER A 482 3.02 -12.66 -22.57
C SER A 482 3.60 -11.26 -22.41
N ASN A 483 3.21 -10.56 -21.35
CA ASN A 483 3.63 -9.21 -21.02
C ASN A 483 4.81 -9.20 -20.04
N PHE A 484 5.97 -8.70 -20.47
CA PHE A 484 7.17 -8.56 -19.65
C PHE A 484 7.44 -7.10 -19.23
N TRP A 485 6.56 -6.18 -19.62
CA TRP A 485 6.62 -4.74 -19.28
C TRP A 485 5.90 -4.42 -17.98
N GLY A 486 4.80 -5.12 -17.69
CA GLY A 486 3.88 -4.85 -16.59
C GLY A 486 2.70 -3.97 -17.01
N GLY A 487 1.74 -3.79 -16.11
CA GLY A 487 0.53 -3.00 -16.34
C GLY A 487 -0.45 -3.67 -17.31
N ARG A 488 -1.27 -2.85 -17.98
CA ARG A 488 -2.27 -3.32 -18.96
C ARG A 488 -1.62 -3.64 -20.30
N SER A 489 -2.14 -4.64 -21.00
CA SER A 489 -1.67 -5.07 -22.33
C SER A 489 -2.55 -4.48 -23.43
N TYR A 490 -1.97 -3.89 -24.48
CA TYR A 490 -2.75 -3.41 -25.62
C TYR A 490 -3.08 -4.58 -26.54
N ARG A 491 -4.36 -4.73 -26.91
CA ARG A 491 -4.78 -5.80 -27.83
C ARG A 491 -5.44 -5.19 -29.06
N ARG A 492 -4.87 -5.47 -30.24
CA ARG A 492 -5.37 -5.00 -31.54
C ARG A 492 -6.86 -5.30 -31.75
N THR A 493 -7.27 -6.50 -31.39
CA THR A 493 -8.65 -6.99 -31.54
C THR A 493 -9.65 -6.21 -30.70
N ALA A 494 -9.23 -5.69 -29.55
CA ALA A 494 -10.05 -4.86 -28.67
C ALA A 494 -9.88 -3.36 -28.95
N GLY A 495 -8.81 -2.96 -29.65
CA GLY A 495 -8.48 -1.56 -29.93
C GLY A 495 -8.09 -0.75 -28.68
N LYS A 496 -7.87 -1.41 -27.53
CA LYS A 496 -7.58 -0.75 -26.25
C LYS A 496 -6.65 -1.57 -25.36
N TYR A 497 -6.17 -0.93 -24.29
CA TYR A 497 -5.46 -1.58 -23.20
C TYR A 497 -6.43 -2.40 -22.35
N LEU A 498 -6.04 -3.61 -21.97
CA LEU A 498 -6.83 -4.53 -21.15
C LEU A 498 -5.99 -4.97 -19.95
N ASP A 499 -6.64 -5.10 -18.80
CA ASP A 499 -6.02 -5.74 -17.64
C ASP A 499 -6.20 -7.26 -17.80
N LEU A 500 -5.09 -7.94 -18.09
CA LEU A 500 -5.06 -9.37 -18.41
C LEU A 500 -4.14 -10.07 -17.42
N LYS A 501 -4.38 -11.37 -17.19
CA LYS A 501 -3.46 -12.22 -16.42
C LYS A 501 -2.40 -12.82 -17.35
N ASP A 502 -1.69 -11.96 -18.07
CA ASP A 502 -0.74 -12.33 -19.11
C ASP A 502 0.72 -11.95 -18.77
N HIS A 503 1.00 -11.60 -17.52
CA HIS A 503 2.32 -11.15 -17.09
C HIS A 503 3.34 -12.29 -17.01
N GLY A 504 4.40 -12.20 -17.82
CA GLY A 504 5.62 -12.99 -17.70
C GLY A 504 6.61 -12.37 -16.71
N ARG A 505 7.77 -13.03 -16.55
CA ARG A 505 8.84 -12.57 -15.67
C ARG A 505 10.23 -12.88 -16.24
N ILE A 506 11.22 -12.08 -15.87
CA ILE A 506 12.61 -12.25 -16.26
C ILE A 506 13.42 -12.54 -14.99
N GLU A 507 14.03 -13.72 -14.93
CA GLU A 507 14.81 -14.17 -13.77
C GLU A 507 16.32 -14.08 -14.05
N VAL A 508 17.10 -13.82 -13.00
CA VAL A 508 18.56 -13.82 -13.09
C VAL A 508 19.07 -15.23 -12.81
N ALA A 509 19.52 -15.93 -13.84
CA ALA A 509 20.09 -17.28 -13.73
C ALA A 509 21.58 -17.25 -13.34
N GLY A 510 22.30 -16.19 -13.71
CA GLY A 510 23.72 -16.06 -13.39
C GLY A 510 24.23 -14.63 -13.49
N ILE A 511 25.26 -14.31 -12.71
CA ILE A 511 25.93 -13.01 -12.72
C ILE A 511 27.44 -13.23 -12.75
N THR A 512 28.09 -12.64 -13.74
CA THR A 512 29.55 -12.59 -13.85
C THR A 512 30.01 -11.15 -13.73
N ARG A 513 30.97 -10.89 -12.84
CA ARG A 513 31.53 -9.57 -12.60
C ARG A 513 33.00 -9.52 -12.95
N GLU A 514 33.37 -8.50 -13.68
CA GLU A 514 34.72 -8.12 -14.06
C GLU A 514 34.90 -6.62 -13.78
N GLU A 515 36.13 -6.13 -13.88
CA GLU A 515 36.43 -4.71 -13.69
C GLU A 515 35.64 -3.87 -14.71
N GLY A 516 34.84 -2.92 -14.21
CA GLY A 516 33.99 -2.06 -15.04
C GLY A 516 32.91 -2.79 -15.86
N ARG A 517 32.70 -4.10 -15.70
CA ARG A 517 31.82 -4.90 -16.55
C ARG A 517 31.03 -5.94 -15.75
N THR A 518 29.72 -5.99 -15.98
CA THR A 518 28.83 -6.99 -15.38
C THR A 518 27.99 -7.65 -16.44
N THR A 519 27.96 -8.98 -16.46
CA THR A 519 27.11 -9.76 -17.35
C THR A 519 26.09 -10.55 -16.55
N LEU A 520 24.83 -10.44 -16.95
CA LEU A 520 23.71 -11.24 -16.48
C LEU A 520 23.37 -12.30 -17.52
N ASP A 521 23.19 -13.52 -17.06
CA ASP A 521 22.47 -14.57 -17.78
C ASP A 521 21.04 -14.60 -17.22
N LEU A 522 20.07 -14.40 -18.10
CA LEU A 522 18.68 -14.13 -17.77
C LEU A 522 17.76 -15.11 -18.50
N GLU A 523 16.67 -15.48 -17.85
CA GLU A 523 15.66 -16.40 -18.38
C GLU A 523 14.29 -15.71 -18.38
N TRP A 524 13.61 -15.73 -19.53
CA TRP A 524 12.29 -15.11 -19.69
C TRP A 524 11.22 -16.20 -19.68
N PHE A 525 10.39 -16.17 -18.64
CA PHE A 525 9.27 -17.08 -18.48
C PHE A 525 7.96 -16.40 -18.85
N GLY A 526 7.21 -17.00 -19.79
CA GLY A 526 5.86 -16.57 -20.14
C GLY A 526 4.89 -16.66 -18.95
N ALA A 527 3.70 -16.11 -19.12
CA ALA A 527 2.65 -16.11 -18.08
C ALA A 527 2.21 -17.52 -17.66
N ASP A 528 2.39 -18.51 -18.56
CA ASP A 528 2.14 -19.93 -18.30
C ASP A 528 3.32 -20.66 -17.62
N GLY A 529 4.43 -19.94 -17.38
CA GLY A 529 5.65 -20.48 -16.78
C GLY A 529 6.61 -21.13 -17.77
N SER A 530 6.33 -21.14 -19.07
CA SER A 530 7.23 -21.69 -20.09
C SER A 530 8.43 -20.77 -20.34
N LEU A 531 9.62 -21.34 -20.55
CA LEU A 531 10.82 -20.58 -20.94
C LEU A 531 10.73 -20.23 -22.43
N VAL A 532 10.73 -18.94 -22.77
CA VAL A 532 10.56 -18.46 -24.15
C VAL A 532 11.82 -17.81 -24.73
N LEU A 533 12.61 -17.13 -23.89
CA LEU A 533 13.87 -16.49 -24.27
C LEU A 533 14.94 -16.75 -23.23
N GLN A 534 16.17 -16.88 -23.69
CA GLN A 534 17.37 -16.68 -22.88
C GLN A 534 18.02 -15.37 -23.28
N GLU A 535 18.43 -14.57 -22.30
CA GLU A 535 19.08 -13.28 -22.52
C GLU A 535 20.45 -13.26 -21.87
N ARG A 536 21.46 -12.81 -22.63
CA ARG A 536 22.74 -12.39 -22.07
C ARG A 536 22.81 -10.86 -22.11
N ARG A 537 22.77 -10.22 -20.95
CA ARG A 537 22.81 -8.75 -20.81
C ARG A 537 24.14 -8.32 -20.22
N THR A 538 24.88 -7.47 -20.93
CA THR A 538 26.17 -6.96 -20.47
C THR A 538 26.10 -5.45 -20.25
N PHE A 539 26.57 -5.02 -19.08
CA PHE A 539 26.77 -3.63 -18.71
C PHE A 539 28.26 -3.34 -18.68
N THR A 540 28.68 -2.25 -19.33
CA THR A 540 30.07 -1.77 -19.25
C THR A 540 30.07 -0.31 -18.86
N ARG A 541 30.92 0.05 -17.90
CA ARG A 541 31.15 1.42 -17.45
C ARG A 541 32.44 1.95 -18.06
N THR A 542 32.39 3.16 -18.61
CA THR A 542 33.58 3.91 -19.04
C THR A 542 33.51 5.33 -18.47
N VAL A 543 34.60 5.84 -17.93
CA VAL A 543 34.64 7.22 -17.39
C VAL A 543 35.21 8.12 -18.48
N SER A 544 34.41 9.11 -18.89
CA SER A 544 34.79 10.00 -19.99
C SER A 544 35.46 11.28 -19.47
N SER A 545 35.00 11.80 -18.33
CA SER A 545 35.57 12.99 -17.68
C SER A 545 35.17 13.03 -16.20
N ALA A 546 35.61 14.05 -15.46
CA ALA A 546 35.18 14.27 -14.08
C ALA A 546 33.67 14.55 -13.94
N ARG A 547 33.00 14.98 -15.02
CA ARG A 547 31.58 15.34 -15.06
C ARG A 547 30.72 14.35 -15.83
N THR A 548 31.30 13.35 -16.49
CA THR A 548 30.57 12.46 -17.40
C THR A 548 31.11 11.04 -17.36
N TRP A 549 30.21 10.08 -17.24
CA TRP A 549 30.51 8.66 -17.44
C TRP A 549 29.54 8.04 -18.45
N ARG A 550 29.94 6.92 -19.04
CA ARG A 550 29.23 6.19 -20.09
C ARG A 550 28.84 4.81 -19.58
N LEU A 551 27.58 4.46 -19.81
CA LEU A 551 27.01 3.14 -19.58
C LEU A 551 26.65 2.50 -20.92
N ASP A 552 27.36 1.44 -21.28
CA ASP A 552 27.03 0.60 -22.44
C ASP A 552 26.22 -0.61 -21.97
N ILE A 553 25.08 -0.85 -22.62
CA ILE A 553 24.14 -1.92 -22.32
C ILE A 553 23.94 -2.74 -23.60
N GLN A 554 24.44 -3.96 -23.60
CA GLN A 554 24.24 -4.91 -24.69
C GLN A 554 23.30 -6.02 -24.24
N THR A 555 22.18 -6.16 -24.92
CA THR A 555 21.22 -7.26 -24.74
C THR A 555 21.32 -8.18 -25.95
N ARG A 556 21.59 -9.47 -25.69
CA ARG A 556 21.48 -10.55 -26.67
C ARG A 556 20.36 -11.50 -26.26
N LEU A 557 19.27 -11.50 -27.01
CA LEU A 557 18.13 -12.41 -26.85
C LEU A 557 18.36 -13.65 -27.72
N THR A 558 18.10 -14.83 -27.19
CA THR A 558 18.11 -16.10 -27.93
C THR A 558 16.76 -16.79 -27.74
N ALA A 559 16.10 -17.08 -28.85
CA ALA A 559 14.81 -17.75 -28.89
C ALA A 559 14.94 -19.22 -28.47
N VAL A 560 14.17 -19.64 -27.48
CA VAL A 560 14.04 -21.07 -27.08
C VAL A 560 12.97 -21.78 -27.92
N VAL A 561 11.95 -21.02 -28.32
CA VAL A 561 10.90 -21.40 -29.26
C VAL A 561 10.80 -20.32 -30.33
N ASP A 562 10.03 -20.54 -31.39
CA ASP A 562 9.68 -19.43 -32.30
C ASP A 562 8.97 -18.34 -31.48
N VAL A 563 9.49 -17.11 -31.53
CA VAL A 563 8.94 -15.98 -30.78
C VAL A 563 8.64 -14.78 -31.67
N THR A 564 7.54 -14.12 -31.34
CA THR A 564 7.22 -12.78 -31.80
C THR A 564 7.55 -11.79 -30.69
N LEU A 565 8.32 -10.76 -31.01
CA LEU A 565 8.70 -9.68 -30.07
C LEU A 565 7.94 -8.42 -30.46
N GLY A 566 6.93 -8.06 -29.68
CA GLY A 566 5.98 -7.00 -29.98
C GLY A 566 5.91 -5.88 -28.94
N SER A 567 5.16 -4.86 -29.31
CA SER A 567 4.80 -3.68 -28.54
C SER A 567 3.33 -3.32 -28.79
N PRO A 568 2.74 -2.38 -28.04
CA PRO A 568 1.43 -1.84 -28.42
C PRO A 568 1.38 -1.31 -29.85
N GLY A 569 2.47 -0.67 -30.30
CA GLY A 569 2.60 -0.13 -31.65
C GLY A 569 2.51 -1.21 -32.73
N SER A 570 3.20 -2.34 -32.56
CA SER A 570 3.06 -3.50 -33.47
C SER A 570 1.67 -4.14 -33.42
N HIS A 571 0.94 -3.94 -32.32
CA HIS A 571 -0.47 -4.32 -32.17
C HIS A 571 -1.44 -3.21 -32.64
N GLY A 572 -0.97 -2.14 -33.28
CA GLY A 572 -1.80 -1.11 -33.91
C GLY A 572 -2.10 0.12 -33.05
N ALA A 573 -1.53 0.24 -31.86
CA ALA A 573 -1.56 1.49 -31.09
C ALA A 573 -0.51 2.47 -31.62
N ALA A 574 -0.86 3.23 -32.66
CA ALA A 574 0.04 4.18 -33.32
C ALA A 574 0.78 5.09 -32.30
N GLY A 575 2.10 5.24 -32.46
CA GLY A 575 2.94 6.04 -31.56
C GLY A 575 3.16 5.44 -30.17
N SER A 576 2.82 4.17 -29.96
CA SER A 576 3.05 3.44 -28.70
C SER A 576 4.01 2.27 -28.88
N GLY A 577 5.07 2.47 -29.65
CA GLY A 577 6.09 1.46 -29.96
C GLY A 577 7.05 1.13 -28.81
N TYR A 578 6.70 1.41 -27.55
CA TYR A 578 7.61 1.17 -26.43
C TYR A 578 7.88 -0.33 -26.24
N GLY A 579 9.15 -0.65 -25.97
CA GLY A 579 9.63 -2.02 -25.86
C GLY A 579 11.07 -2.12 -26.38
N GLY A 580 11.87 -2.98 -25.76
CA GLY A 580 13.32 -2.98 -25.92
C GLY A 580 14.00 -2.20 -24.80
N PHE A 581 15.01 -1.40 -25.15
CA PHE A 581 15.71 -0.55 -24.17
C PHE A 581 14.81 0.58 -23.69
N PHE A 582 14.79 0.81 -22.38
CA PHE A 582 13.97 1.84 -21.75
C PHE A 582 14.67 2.47 -20.55
N TRP A 583 14.40 3.75 -20.36
CA TRP A 583 14.88 4.59 -19.28
C TRP A 583 13.73 5.41 -18.73
N ARG A 584 13.32 5.10 -17.51
CA ARG A 584 12.38 5.91 -16.72
C ARG A 584 13.16 7.01 -16.00
N LEU A 585 12.88 8.27 -16.32
CA LEU A 585 13.48 9.42 -15.62
C LEU A 585 12.55 9.89 -14.48
N PRO A 586 13.09 10.49 -13.42
CA PRO A 586 12.31 11.25 -12.45
C PRO A 586 11.60 12.43 -13.10
N VAL A 587 10.51 12.90 -12.50
CA VAL A 587 9.95 14.22 -12.84
C VAL A 587 11.04 15.26 -12.66
N ASN A 588 11.25 16.09 -13.69
CA ASN A 588 12.31 17.09 -13.71
C ASN A 588 11.81 18.41 -14.31
N GLY A 589 12.39 19.51 -13.85
CA GLY A 589 12.06 20.87 -14.27
C GLY A 589 12.66 21.20 -15.64
N SER A 590 11.91 21.95 -16.45
CA SER A 590 12.33 22.46 -17.76
C SER A 590 12.99 21.41 -18.67
N PRO A 591 12.37 20.24 -18.90
CA PRO A 591 12.95 19.20 -19.74
C PRO A 591 13.15 19.71 -21.17
N ARG A 592 14.35 19.50 -21.70
CA ARG A 592 14.70 19.72 -23.10
C ARG A 592 15.16 18.41 -23.72
N VAL A 593 14.40 17.93 -24.70
CA VAL A 593 14.73 16.73 -25.48
C VAL A 593 15.05 17.10 -26.93
N PHE A 594 16.16 16.61 -27.45
CA PHE A 594 16.61 16.93 -28.80
C PHE A 594 17.53 15.86 -29.37
N SER A 595 17.76 15.91 -30.68
CA SER A 595 18.66 15.05 -31.45
C SER A 595 19.53 15.93 -32.35
N SER A 596 20.34 15.31 -33.21
CA SER A 596 21.15 16.03 -34.21
C SER A 596 20.31 16.84 -35.20
N THR A 597 19.02 16.52 -35.39
CA THR A 597 18.18 17.10 -36.45
C THR A 597 16.84 17.65 -35.97
N ALA A 598 16.41 17.37 -34.74
CA ALA A 598 15.09 17.72 -34.23
C ALA A 598 15.11 18.04 -32.72
N GLU A 599 14.19 18.89 -32.26
CA GLU A 599 14.02 19.25 -30.86
C GLU A 599 12.54 19.24 -30.46
N GLY A 600 12.26 18.83 -29.23
CA GLY A 600 10.93 18.69 -28.67
C GLY A 600 10.32 17.31 -28.87
N GLU A 601 9.51 16.87 -27.90
CA GLU A 601 8.88 15.54 -27.91
C GLU A 601 8.18 15.22 -29.24
N PRO A 602 7.33 16.08 -29.84
CA PRO A 602 6.61 15.73 -31.07
C PRO A 602 7.51 15.48 -32.28
N ALA A 603 8.69 16.09 -32.32
CA ALA A 603 9.63 15.96 -33.43
C ALA A 603 10.61 14.79 -33.25
N VAL A 604 10.92 14.45 -32.00
CA VAL A 604 11.88 13.39 -31.66
C VAL A 604 11.20 12.03 -31.49
N HIS A 605 9.97 11.99 -30.98
CA HIS A 605 9.21 10.76 -30.77
C HIS A 605 8.91 10.06 -32.11
N GLY A 606 9.37 8.81 -32.26
CA GLY A 606 9.28 8.02 -33.47
C GLY A 606 10.34 8.35 -34.53
N SER A 607 11.23 9.29 -34.26
CA SER A 607 12.34 9.61 -35.16
C SER A 607 13.47 8.58 -35.05
N VAL A 608 14.26 8.49 -36.13
CA VAL A 608 15.54 7.75 -36.15
C VAL A 608 16.67 8.77 -36.22
N SER A 609 17.50 8.81 -35.19
CA SER A 609 18.70 9.65 -35.13
C SER A 609 19.85 8.91 -34.45
N PRO A 610 21.13 9.22 -34.77
CA PRO A 610 22.28 8.55 -34.16
C PRO A 610 22.35 8.68 -32.63
N TRP A 611 21.80 9.78 -32.11
CA TRP A 611 21.69 10.04 -30.69
C TRP A 611 20.46 10.88 -30.37
N LEU A 612 20.07 10.82 -29.10
CA LEU A 612 19.05 11.65 -28.46
C LEU A 612 19.62 12.18 -27.14
N ALA A 613 19.40 13.46 -26.83
CA ALA A 613 19.79 14.06 -25.57
C ALA A 613 18.57 14.53 -24.77
N TRP A 614 18.63 14.35 -23.47
CA TRP A 614 17.70 14.89 -22.48
C TRP A 614 18.47 15.75 -21.48
N THR A 615 18.05 16.99 -21.29
CA THR A 615 18.56 17.86 -20.22
C THR A 615 17.40 18.33 -19.35
N GLY A 616 17.59 18.40 -18.04
CA GLY A 616 16.58 18.91 -17.12
C GLY A 616 17.13 19.21 -15.72
N GLU A 617 16.31 19.84 -14.89
CA GLU A 617 16.56 20.08 -13.47
C GLU A 617 15.98 18.94 -12.64
N PHE A 618 16.84 18.06 -12.13
CA PHE A 618 16.46 16.95 -11.26
C PHE A 618 16.65 17.33 -9.79
N ASP A 619 16.11 16.51 -8.90
CA ASP A 619 16.43 16.60 -7.48
C ASP A 619 17.94 16.39 -7.28
N GLY A 620 18.58 17.40 -6.68
CA GLY A 620 20.04 17.43 -6.47
C GLY A 620 20.83 18.16 -7.56
N GLY A 621 20.24 18.53 -8.70
CA GLY A 621 20.88 19.42 -9.68
C GLY A 621 20.50 19.18 -11.14
N THR A 622 21.05 20.02 -12.02
CA THR A 622 20.90 19.87 -13.47
C THR A 622 21.74 18.71 -13.99
N ALA A 623 21.19 17.92 -14.92
CA ALA A 623 21.90 16.84 -15.59
C ALA A 623 21.55 16.74 -17.08
N THR A 624 22.46 16.17 -17.86
CA THR A 624 22.23 15.78 -19.26
C THR A 624 22.49 14.28 -19.43
N LEU A 625 21.54 13.59 -20.04
CA LEU A 625 21.68 12.23 -20.54
C LEU A 625 21.74 12.25 -22.06
N VAL A 626 22.72 11.56 -22.65
CA VAL A 626 22.80 11.36 -24.10
C VAL A 626 22.66 9.87 -24.37
N PHE A 627 21.70 9.49 -25.20
CA PHE A 627 21.40 8.12 -25.60
C PHE A 627 21.88 7.91 -27.03
N GLY A 628 22.80 6.96 -27.24
CA GLY A 628 23.24 6.52 -28.57
C GLY A 628 22.34 5.41 -29.11
N SER A 629 21.97 5.50 -30.39
CA SER A 629 21.14 4.48 -31.07
C SER A 629 21.89 3.15 -31.20
N PRO A 630 21.23 1.99 -31.26
CA PRO A 630 21.94 0.73 -31.49
C PRO A 630 22.64 0.73 -32.85
N SER A 631 23.88 0.23 -32.91
CA SER A 631 24.61 0.11 -34.19
C SER A 631 24.03 -0.98 -35.11
N GLU A 632 23.30 -1.92 -34.53
CA GLU A 632 22.74 -3.08 -35.20
C GLU A 632 21.41 -2.76 -35.92
N SER A 633 20.76 -1.64 -35.60
CA SER A 633 19.41 -1.33 -36.09
C SER A 633 19.07 0.16 -36.00
N GLU A 634 18.24 0.63 -36.91
CA GLU A 634 17.64 1.97 -36.89
C GLU A 634 16.36 1.99 -36.02
N ASP A 635 16.49 1.60 -34.76
CA ASP A 635 15.37 1.56 -33.82
C ASP A 635 14.84 2.99 -33.54
N PRO A 636 13.54 3.29 -33.73
CA PRO A 636 12.99 4.60 -33.46
C PRO A 636 13.08 5.00 -31.97
N TRP A 637 13.22 6.29 -31.70
CA TRP A 637 13.20 6.83 -30.34
C TRP A 637 11.79 6.90 -29.78
N PHE A 638 11.54 6.23 -28.67
CA PHE A 638 10.33 6.41 -27.86
C PHE A 638 10.59 7.46 -26.79
N VAL A 639 9.96 8.62 -26.88
CA VAL A 639 10.14 9.73 -25.93
C VAL A 639 8.81 10.15 -25.33
N ARG A 640 8.81 10.40 -24.02
CA ARG A 640 7.73 11.10 -23.33
C ARG A 640 8.33 12.15 -22.40
N CYS A 641 7.94 13.40 -22.57
CA CYS A 641 8.18 14.50 -21.65
C CYS A 641 6.89 14.89 -20.94
N SER A 642 5.77 14.91 -21.68
CA SER A 642 4.43 15.11 -21.15
C SER A 642 3.85 13.82 -20.55
N GLY A 643 3.12 13.96 -19.45
CA GLY A 643 2.55 12.84 -18.70
C GLY A 643 3.57 12.14 -17.82
N TYR A 644 4.65 11.59 -18.41
CA TYR A 644 5.67 10.87 -17.66
C TYR A 644 7.03 10.94 -18.37
N PRO A 645 8.15 11.24 -17.66
CA PRO A 645 9.47 11.31 -18.29
C PRO A 645 10.04 9.93 -18.65
N ALA A 646 10.30 9.69 -19.94
CA ALA A 646 10.90 8.46 -20.39
C ALA A 646 11.59 8.58 -21.75
N VAL A 647 12.64 7.78 -21.93
CA VAL A 647 13.33 7.56 -23.22
C VAL A 647 13.46 6.05 -23.46
N GLY A 648 13.25 5.61 -24.69
CA GLY A 648 13.47 4.22 -25.09
C GLY A 648 13.94 4.12 -26.53
N SER A 649 14.54 2.99 -26.86
CA SER A 649 14.91 2.62 -28.22
C SER A 649 14.02 1.44 -28.62
N ALA A 650 13.08 1.72 -29.53
CA ALA A 650 11.95 0.86 -29.81
C ALA A 650 12.33 -0.29 -30.73
N LEU A 651 12.39 -1.51 -30.17
CA LEU A 651 12.69 -2.72 -30.93
C LEU A 651 11.56 -3.09 -31.91
N ALA A 652 10.32 -2.82 -31.53
CA ALA A 652 9.13 -3.17 -32.29
C ALA A 652 8.21 -1.94 -32.41
N TRP A 653 8.57 -0.96 -33.23
CA TRP A 653 7.79 0.29 -33.32
C TRP A 653 6.39 0.08 -33.95
N ASP A 654 6.33 -0.36 -35.22
CA ASP A 654 5.07 -0.61 -35.95
C ASP A 654 4.86 -2.09 -36.31
N ALA A 655 5.89 -2.92 -36.19
CA ALA A 655 5.86 -4.34 -36.53
C ALA A 655 6.60 -5.16 -35.49
N ALA A 656 6.11 -6.37 -35.24
CA ALA A 656 6.78 -7.31 -34.35
C ALA A 656 8.05 -7.85 -35.02
N VAL A 657 9.06 -8.18 -34.23
CA VAL A 657 10.26 -8.86 -34.69
C VAL A 657 10.04 -10.36 -34.52
N GLU A 658 10.16 -11.10 -35.62
CA GLU A 658 10.09 -12.56 -35.65
C GLU A 658 11.47 -13.16 -35.41
N LEU A 659 11.58 -14.08 -34.45
CA LEU A 659 12.83 -14.76 -34.13
C LEU A 659 12.56 -16.27 -34.05
N ALA A 660 13.14 -17.04 -34.98
CA ALA A 660 13.01 -18.49 -34.99
C ALA A 660 13.77 -19.12 -33.81
N ALA A 661 13.34 -20.28 -33.35
CA ALA A 661 14.03 -21.03 -32.29
C ALA A 661 15.54 -21.16 -32.58
N GLU A 662 16.36 -21.06 -31.53
CA GLU A 662 17.83 -21.10 -31.53
C GLU A 662 18.52 -19.93 -32.25
N THR A 663 17.78 -18.95 -32.75
CA THR A 663 18.37 -17.73 -33.33
C THR A 663 18.49 -16.61 -32.30
N SER A 664 19.47 -15.72 -32.49
CA SER A 664 19.72 -14.59 -31.58
C SER A 664 19.49 -13.23 -32.23
N LEU A 665 19.01 -12.27 -31.44
CA LEU A 665 18.95 -10.85 -31.75
C LEU A 665 19.84 -10.08 -30.76
N THR A 666 20.60 -9.09 -31.24
CA THR A 666 21.44 -8.23 -30.37
C THR A 666 21.06 -6.76 -30.53
N ARG A 667 21.08 -6.02 -29.42
CA ARG A 667 20.95 -4.56 -29.34
C ARG A 667 21.98 -4.00 -28.37
N SER A 668 22.72 -2.98 -28.81
CA SER A 668 23.73 -2.31 -28.01
C SER A 668 23.40 -0.82 -27.84
N ASN A 669 22.86 -0.44 -26.68
CA ASN A 669 22.51 0.94 -26.34
C ASN A 669 23.63 1.56 -25.48
N THR A 670 23.91 2.83 -25.71
CA THR A 670 24.94 3.58 -24.97
C THR A 670 24.30 4.80 -24.33
N VAL A 671 24.62 5.10 -23.07
CA VAL A 671 24.14 6.29 -22.37
C VAL A 671 25.32 7.04 -21.75
N TRP A 672 25.51 8.31 -22.10
CA TRP A 672 26.40 9.22 -21.38
C TRP A 672 25.59 9.99 -20.34
N ILE A 673 26.07 9.99 -19.11
CA ILE A 673 25.38 10.52 -17.94
C ILE A 673 26.28 11.62 -17.38
N SER A 674 25.83 12.87 -17.49
CA SER A 674 26.65 14.05 -17.22
C SER A 674 26.03 14.99 -16.20
N ASP A 675 26.89 15.58 -15.36
CA ASP A 675 26.55 16.74 -14.55
C ASP A 675 26.32 17.97 -15.43
N GLY A 676 25.34 18.78 -15.04
CA GLY A 676 24.98 20.03 -15.70
C GLY A 676 24.40 19.83 -17.09
N THR A 677 24.32 20.94 -17.83
CA THR A 677 23.90 20.94 -19.23
C THR A 677 25.10 20.69 -20.16
N LEU A 678 24.88 19.89 -21.20
CA LEU A 678 25.77 19.80 -22.35
C LEU A 678 25.18 20.54 -23.56
N ASP A 679 26.02 21.29 -24.27
CA ASP A 679 25.62 21.88 -25.55
C ASP A 679 25.69 20.87 -26.71
N PRO A 680 25.03 21.13 -27.85
CA PRO A 680 25.02 20.20 -28.97
C PRO A 680 26.41 19.85 -29.51
N LYS A 681 27.40 20.74 -29.42
CA LYS A 681 28.75 20.48 -29.91
C LYS A 681 29.48 19.53 -28.96
N GLU A 682 29.37 19.73 -27.65
CA GLU A 682 29.88 18.79 -26.64
C GLU A 682 29.27 17.40 -26.84
N ILE A 683 27.97 17.33 -27.15
CA ILE A 683 27.27 16.07 -27.42
C ILE A 683 27.80 15.38 -28.68
N GLU A 684 27.96 16.10 -29.79
CA GLU A 684 28.52 15.53 -31.02
C GLU A 684 29.95 15.02 -30.81
N GLU A 685 30.78 15.74 -30.04
CA GLU A 685 32.12 15.30 -29.67
C GLU A 685 32.09 14.04 -28.79
N LEU A 686 31.15 13.93 -27.84
CA LEU A 686 30.97 12.74 -27.00
C LEU A 686 30.56 11.51 -27.82
N VAL A 687 29.61 11.67 -28.74
CA VAL A 687 29.07 10.56 -29.53
C VAL A 687 30.02 10.16 -30.67
N ALA A 688 30.82 11.08 -31.20
CA ALA A 688 31.85 10.76 -32.21
C ALA A 688 32.96 9.84 -31.67
N GLY A 689 33.15 9.79 -30.35
CA GLY A 689 34.09 8.87 -29.69
C GLY A 689 33.56 7.47 -29.41
N ARG A 690 32.37 7.13 -29.93
CA ARG A 690 31.70 5.85 -29.73
C ARG A 690 32.33 4.70 -30.50
#